data_AF-A0A813WJU1-F1
#
_entry.id   AF-A0A813WJU1-F1
#
_cell.length_a   1.000
_cell.length_b   1.000
_cell.length_c   1.000
_cell.angle_alpha   90.00
_cell.angle_beta   90.00
_cell.angle_gamma   90.00
#
_symmetry.space_group_name_H-M   'P 1'
#
loop_
_entity.id
_entity.type
_entity.pdbx_description
1 polymer ?
#
loop_
_entity_poly.entity_id
_entity_poly.type
_entity_poly.pdbx_seq_one_letter_code
_entity_poly.pdbx_strand_id
1 'polypeptide(L)'
;MDLIEHRQILNNELHHITNEYNEFKQTINEQKQNPQNHSLVKQIDQWERNSIEKIQQKAQEYREILMKSSQKCINDAEMKFNNLNEQIKQFQKENEFNEINLEYLRNELIEITKELYDSLDISIQQNSQPFINDISIISSGKPKFNKWKQNATAVAGGNGEGQQLNQLSGPVGIFIDKNKSIFIADRDNHRVIEWKYNATEGQIIAVAVLIIILFFAFTTYVTSPVLGSPSKVYDLLVNASQIHPVDGNAEGSYLTMQSKQGAIFFIINIIGNFGTIFLDNGYYNKAIAASPISALPGYVLGGIAWFGIPFLIATTMGLAAVALENNPIFPTYPNRLSAADVSAGLTLSTAAVALIGKSGAIATLIMIFMACTSAMSAQLIAVSSIVTYDIYKAYFNQTASGKKLIYVSHMTVVLFGLGMSIWSIALYYIDISMGYLYSMMGIIISSAVIPGALTLLWNRQSKWAVCLSPPLGFICSVSAWLVMTKIQFNSISIETTGSDVSMLVGNVVALLSPVVFIPIISFIAPDPTPYDFVSMRAIELVDDSPQNTHHPSLGETERGIAFLTGKLKFARIIAVVLTSCLVVIWPFPMYGTAYVFSKSFFTGWVSIGIIWMFFSFCIVGVYPIVENQCGSGVTLNRG
;
A
#
# COMPACT_ATOMS: atom_id res chain seq x y z
N MET A 1 -48.73 -63.13 -5.89
CA MET A 1 -48.00 -63.13 -4.61
C MET A 1 -49.04 -62.84 -3.54
N ASP A 2 -49.29 -63.82 -2.68
CA ASP A 2 -50.39 -63.79 -1.72
C ASP A 2 -50.11 -62.70 -0.66
N LEU A 3 -51.13 -61.96 -0.23
CA LEU A 3 -50.98 -60.81 0.69
C LEU A 3 -50.30 -61.20 2.01
N ILE A 4 -50.44 -62.48 2.39
CA ILE A 4 -49.82 -63.07 3.57
C ILE A 4 -48.30 -63.27 3.38
N GLU A 5 -47.89 -63.70 2.20
CA GLU A 5 -46.49 -63.96 1.84
C GLU A 5 -45.67 -62.65 1.76
N HIS A 6 -46.27 -61.61 1.19
CA HIS A 6 -45.66 -60.28 1.17
C HIS A 6 -45.50 -59.69 2.58
N ARG A 7 -46.45 -59.96 3.48
CA ARG A 7 -46.40 -59.51 4.88
C ARG A 7 -45.32 -60.23 5.70
N GLN A 8 -45.05 -61.50 5.40
CA GLN A 8 -43.95 -62.25 6.00
C GLN A 8 -42.59 -61.72 5.57
N ILE A 9 -42.43 -61.34 4.30
CA ILE A 9 -41.20 -60.73 3.79
C ILE A 9 -40.94 -59.39 4.49
N LEU A 10 -41.96 -58.53 4.59
CA LEU A 10 -41.84 -57.24 5.28
C LEU A 10 -41.52 -57.40 6.77
N ASN A 11 -42.08 -58.41 7.44
CA ASN A 11 -41.73 -58.69 8.84
C ASN A 11 -40.29 -59.18 9.01
N ASN A 12 -39.77 -59.96 8.06
CA ASN A 12 -38.38 -60.39 8.08
C ASN A 12 -37.42 -59.21 7.83
N GLU A 13 -37.75 -58.31 6.91
CA GLU A 13 -36.99 -57.07 6.71
C GLU A 13 -37.04 -56.17 7.95
N LEU A 14 -38.20 -56.03 8.59
CA LEU A 14 -38.32 -55.26 9.83
C LEU A 14 -37.48 -55.87 10.96
N HIS A 15 -37.42 -57.20 11.06
CA HIS A 15 -36.54 -57.88 12.00
C HIS A 15 -35.05 -57.61 11.70
N HIS A 16 -34.66 -57.60 10.43
CA HIS A 16 -33.30 -57.27 10.02
C HIS A 16 -32.93 -55.84 10.41
N ILE A 17 -33.79 -54.87 10.09
CA ILE A 17 -33.60 -53.46 10.45
C ILE A 17 -33.54 -53.27 11.98
N THR A 18 -34.34 -54.02 12.73
CA THR A 18 -34.34 -53.96 14.20
C THR A 18 -33.02 -54.48 14.78
N ASN A 19 -32.42 -55.52 14.18
CA ASN A 19 -31.11 -56.02 14.58
C ASN A 19 -30.00 -55.01 14.26
N GLU A 20 -29.98 -54.45 13.05
CA GLU A 20 -29.01 -53.39 12.67
C GLU A 20 -29.10 -52.17 13.60
N TYR A 21 -30.32 -51.77 13.97
CA TYR A 21 -30.54 -50.68 14.92
C TYR A 21 -29.96 -50.99 16.31
N ASN A 22 -30.12 -52.23 16.80
CA ASN A 22 -29.59 -52.63 18.10
C ASN A 22 -28.06 -52.73 18.09
N GLU A 23 -27.45 -53.25 17.02
CA GLU A 23 -25.99 -53.25 16.84
C GLU A 23 -25.42 -51.82 16.77
N PHE A 24 -26.10 -50.93 16.04
CA PHE A 24 -25.70 -49.53 15.95
C PHE A 24 -25.79 -48.83 17.32
N LYS A 25 -26.86 -49.08 18.08
CA LYS A 25 -27.03 -48.54 19.44
C LYS A 25 -25.96 -49.06 20.40
N GLN A 26 -25.57 -50.32 20.28
CA GLN A 26 -24.48 -50.90 21.06
C GLN A 26 -23.14 -50.24 20.69
N THR A 27 -22.86 -50.07 19.40
CA THR A 27 -21.65 -49.40 18.89
C THR A 27 -21.54 -47.96 19.42
N ILE A 28 -22.66 -47.21 19.47
CA ILE A 28 -22.70 -45.86 20.04
C ILE A 28 -22.39 -45.88 21.55
N ASN A 29 -22.94 -46.83 22.29
CA ASN A 29 -22.71 -46.93 23.73
C ASN A 29 -21.25 -47.31 24.04
N GLU A 30 -20.64 -48.20 23.26
CA GLU A 30 -19.22 -48.57 23.39
C GLU A 30 -18.29 -47.38 23.07
N GLN A 31 -18.59 -46.60 22.03
CA GLN A 31 -17.85 -45.37 21.70
C GLN A 31 -18.02 -44.27 22.76
N LYS A 32 -19.19 -44.18 23.40
CA LYS A 32 -19.42 -43.26 24.53
C LYS A 32 -18.63 -43.64 25.78
N GLN A 33 -18.46 -44.93 26.06
CA GLN A 33 -17.77 -45.41 27.27
C GLN A 33 -16.24 -45.36 27.14
N ASN A 34 -15.69 -45.56 25.93
CA ASN A 34 -14.25 -45.45 25.67
C ASN A 34 -13.96 -44.65 24.39
N PRO A 35 -14.04 -43.31 24.43
CA PRO A 35 -13.80 -42.44 23.26
C PRO A 35 -12.40 -42.61 22.64
N GLN A 36 -11.43 -43.10 23.41
CA GLN A 36 -10.06 -43.33 22.94
C GLN A 36 -9.89 -44.58 22.06
N ASN A 37 -10.88 -45.47 22.01
CA ASN A 37 -10.82 -46.67 21.16
C ASN A 37 -11.25 -46.40 19.70
N HIS A 38 -11.65 -45.16 19.39
CA HIS A 38 -12.02 -44.75 18.04
C HIS A 38 -10.84 -44.93 17.07
N SER A 39 -11.09 -45.48 15.87
CA SER A 39 -9.99 -45.81 14.94
C SER A 39 -9.18 -44.59 14.51
N LEU A 40 -9.81 -43.42 14.39
CA LEU A 40 -9.12 -42.15 14.10
C LEU A 40 -8.20 -41.70 15.25
N VAL A 41 -8.56 -41.93 16.51
CA VAL A 41 -7.68 -41.62 17.65
C VAL A 41 -6.45 -42.52 17.63
N LYS A 42 -6.62 -43.82 17.38
CA LYS A 42 -5.50 -44.75 17.20
C LYS A 42 -4.58 -44.36 16.02
N GLN A 43 -5.14 -43.79 14.95
CA GLN A 43 -4.34 -43.26 13.83
C GLN A 43 -3.56 -42.00 14.22
N ILE A 44 -4.16 -41.11 15.03
CA ILE A 44 -3.47 -39.93 15.58
C ILE A 44 -2.33 -40.37 16.50
N ASP A 45 -2.57 -41.32 17.41
CA ASP A 45 -1.54 -41.84 18.33
C ASP A 45 -0.38 -42.55 17.58
N GLN A 46 -0.70 -43.22 16.48
CA GLN A 46 0.31 -43.84 15.62
C GLN A 46 1.11 -42.78 14.85
N TRP A 47 0.44 -41.75 14.34
CA TRP A 47 1.08 -40.64 13.64
C TRP A 47 2.00 -39.84 14.59
N GLU A 48 1.55 -39.61 15.83
CA GLU A 48 2.32 -38.93 16.88
C GLU A 48 3.59 -39.72 17.21
N ARG A 49 3.48 -41.02 17.49
CA ARG A 49 4.64 -41.89 17.76
C ARG A 49 5.64 -41.89 16.61
N ASN A 50 5.17 -42.06 15.38
CA ASN A 50 6.02 -42.03 14.19
C ASN A 50 6.71 -40.68 13.97
N SER A 51 6.06 -39.58 14.37
CA SER A 51 6.61 -38.23 14.22
C SER A 51 7.68 -37.95 15.27
N ILE A 52 7.44 -38.34 16.53
CA ILE A 52 8.42 -38.23 17.63
C ILE A 52 9.69 -39.02 17.29
N GLU A 53 9.55 -40.25 16.80
CA GLU A 53 10.69 -41.11 16.47
C GLU A 53 11.56 -40.51 15.36
N LYS A 54 10.94 -39.94 14.32
CA LYS A 54 11.67 -39.23 13.25
C LYS A 54 12.40 -37.99 13.75
N ILE A 55 11.79 -37.22 14.64
CA ILE A 55 12.41 -36.03 15.24
C ILE A 55 13.63 -36.46 16.07
N GLN A 56 13.51 -37.53 16.86
CA GLN A 56 14.62 -38.05 17.66
C GLN A 56 15.77 -38.56 16.79
N GLN A 57 15.48 -39.30 15.70
CA GLN A 57 16.51 -39.75 14.75
C GLN A 57 17.24 -38.58 14.09
N LYS A 58 16.51 -37.57 13.62
CA LYS A 58 17.09 -36.34 13.04
C LYS A 58 17.97 -35.59 14.03
N ALA A 59 17.52 -35.46 15.28
CA ALA A 59 18.29 -34.82 16.33
C ALA A 59 19.60 -35.59 16.65
N GLN A 60 19.56 -36.92 16.62
CA GLN A 60 20.74 -37.78 16.80
C GLN A 60 21.75 -37.56 15.68
N GLU A 61 21.30 -37.55 14.42
CA GLU A 61 22.13 -37.31 13.23
C GLU A 61 22.84 -35.95 13.31
N TYR A 62 22.13 -34.89 13.71
CA TYR A 62 22.74 -33.57 13.89
C TYR A 62 23.77 -33.51 15.00
N ARG A 63 23.57 -34.24 16.11
CA ARG A 63 24.57 -34.35 17.19
C ARG A 63 25.84 -35.02 16.68
N GLU A 64 25.73 -36.07 15.87
CA GLU A 64 26.89 -36.75 15.30
C GLU A 64 27.68 -35.84 14.34
N ILE A 65 26.99 -35.07 13.50
CA ILE A 65 27.62 -34.08 12.60
C ILE A 65 28.38 -33.02 13.40
N LEU A 66 27.78 -32.51 14.47
CA LEU A 66 28.39 -31.52 15.36
C LEU A 66 29.65 -32.05 16.05
N MET A 67 29.58 -33.27 16.59
CA MET A 67 30.73 -33.92 17.22
C MET A 67 31.88 -34.14 16.23
N LYS A 68 31.56 -34.55 15.00
CA LYS A 68 32.57 -34.76 13.95
C LYS A 68 33.23 -33.44 13.51
N SER A 69 32.46 -32.36 13.40
CA SER A 69 32.99 -31.04 13.04
C SER A 69 33.88 -30.47 14.15
N SER A 70 33.44 -30.61 15.42
CA SER A 70 34.22 -30.19 16.59
C SER A 70 35.55 -30.95 16.67
N GLN A 71 35.52 -32.28 16.52
CA GLN A 71 36.74 -33.10 16.55
C GLN A 71 37.72 -32.73 15.43
N LYS A 72 37.22 -32.39 14.25
CA LYS A 72 38.07 -31.94 13.15
C LYS A 72 38.78 -30.63 13.49
N CYS A 73 38.07 -29.65 14.06
CA CYS A 73 38.70 -28.39 14.45
C CYS A 73 39.75 -28.58 15.55
N ILE A 74 39.48 -29.45 16.53
CA ILE A 74 40.45 -29.79 17.58
C ILE A 74 41.72 -30.38 16.97
N ASN A 75 41.59 -31.34 16.04
CA ASN A 75 42.74 -31.96 15.39
C ASN A 75 43.55 -30.96 14.54
N ASP A 76 42.87 -30.04 13.83
CA ASP A 76 43.52 -29.01 13.02
C ASP A 76 44.28 -28.01 13.92
N ALA A 77 43.71 -27.62 15.06
CA ALA A 77 44.36 -26.77 16.06
C ALA A 77 45.57 -27.46 16.72
N GLU A 78 45.45 -28.75 17.06
CA GLU A 78 46.58 -29.54 17.60
C GLU A 78 47.75 -29.62 16.61
N MET A 79 47.46 -29.79 15.31
CA MET A 79 48.50 -29.83 14.28
C MET A 79 49.24 -28.49 14.16
N LYS A 80 48.51 -27.37 14.17
CA LYS A 80 49.10 -26.02 14.15
C LYS A 80 49.93 -25.75 15.42
N PHE A 81 49.41 -26.15 16.58
CA PHE A 81 50.11 -26.00 17.86
C PHE A 81 51.43 -26.79 17.89
N ASN A 82 51.43 -28.03 17.39
CA ASN A 82 52.64 -28.83 17.30
C ASN A 82 53.68 -28.23 16.34
N ASN A 83 53.25 -27.66 15.21
CA ASN A 83 54.13 -26.96 14.28
C ASN A 83 54.76 -25.71 14.91
N LEU A 84 53.97 -24.90 15.61
CA LEU A 84 54.44 -23.75 16.37
C LEU A 84 55.49 -24.16 17.43
N ASN A 85 55.28 -25.29 18.11
CA ASN A 85 56.21 -25.81 19.10
C ASN A 85 57.57 -26.21 18.49
N GLU A 86 57.58 -26.79 17.29
CA GLU A 86 58.83 -27.09 16.57
C GLU A 86 59.54 -25.82 16.09
N GLN A 87 58.81 -24.81 15.62
CA GLN A 87 59.38 -23.50 15.27
C GLN A 87 60.02 -22.81 16.48
N ILE A 88 59.38 -22.87 17.65
CA ILE A 88 59.94 -22.34 18.90
C ILE A 88 61.28 -23.03 19.23
N LYS A 89 61.35 -24.36 19.12
CA LYS A 89 62.59 -25.11 19.35
C LYS A 89 63.69 -24.75 18.35
N GLN A 90 63.33 -24.48 17.09
CA GLN A 90 64.29 -24.07 16.06
C GLN A 90 64.87 -22.69 16.35
N PHE A 91 64.03 -21.70 16.69
CA PHE A 91 64.49 -20.38 17.11
C PHE A 91 65.39 -20.45 18.36
N GLN A 92 65.10 -21.36 19.29
CA GLN A 92 65.96 -21.62 20.45
C GLN A 92 67.33 -22.18 20.10
N LYS A 93 67.44 -22.95 19.02
CA LYS A 93 68.68 -23.59 18.59
C LYS A 93 69.57 -22.66 17.76
N GLU A 94 68.96 -21.76 16.98
CA GLU A 94 69.63 -20.82 16.09
C GLU A 94 70.04 -19.51 16.80
N ASN A 95 69.59 -19.28 18.06
CA ASN A 95 69.83 -18.07 18.84
C ASN A 95 69.32 -16.77 18.17
N GLU A 96 68.42 -16.87 17.20
CA GLU A 96 67.78 -15.75 16.49
C GLU A 96 66.56 -15.22 17.24
N PHE A 97 66.76 -14.70 18.45
CA PHE A 97 65.70 -14.09 19.23
C PHE A 97 65.66 -12.57 18.99
N ASN A 98 64.62 -12.10 18.33
CA ASN A 98 64.29 -10.69 18.24
C ASN A 98 62.82 -10.46 18.58
N GLU A 99 62.46 -9.20 18.83
CA GLU A 99 61.11 -8.80 19.27
C GLU A 99 60.03 -9.17 18.24
N ILE A 100 60.38 -9.13 16.95
CA ILE A 100 59.49 -9.49 15.83
C ILE A 100 59.14 -10.98 15.86
N ASN A 101 60.10 -11.86 16.12
CA ASN A 101 59.88 -13.30 16.20
C ASN A 101 58.97 -13.66 17.40
N LEU A 102 59.14 -12.98 18.54
CA LEU A 102 58.30 -13.19 19.72
C LEU A 102 56.86 -12.71 19.50
N GLU A 103 56.68 -11.59 18.79
CA GLU A 103 55.36 -11.06 18.47
C GLU A 103 54.63 -11.93 17.43
N TYR A 104 55.35 -12.48 16.44
CA TYR A 104 54.83 -13.47 15.50
C TYR A 104 54.31 -14.72 16.21
N LEU A 105 55.11 -15.34 17.08
CA LEU A 105 54.71 -16.53 17.84
C LEU A 105 53.50 -16.27 18.75
N ARG A 106 53.42 -15.07 19.34
CA ARG A 106 52.29 -14.66 20.18
C ARG A 106 51.01 -14.51 19.36
N ASN A 107 51.10 -13.93 18.17
CA ASN A 107 49.96 -13.76 17.27
C ASN A 107 49.47 -15.10 16.71
N GLU A 108 50.37 -16.03 16.35
CA GLU A 108 49.97 -17.39 15.95
C GLU A 108 49.26 -18.13 17.09
N LEU A 109 49.75 -18.02 18.34
CA LEU A 109 49.11 -18.64 19.49
C LEU A 109 47.69 -18.07 19.73
N ILE A 110 47.52 -16.76 19.55
CA ILE A 110 46.21 -16.09 19.66
C ILE A 110 45.27 -16.57 18.55
N GLU A 111 45.73 -16.70 17.31
CA GLU A 111 44.93 -17.23 16.20
C GLU A 111 44.51 -18.69 16.41
N ILE A 112 45.42 -19.56 16.86
CA ILE A 112 45.07 -20.96 17.20
C ILE A 112 44.05 -21.00 18.35
N THR A 113 44.21 -20.13 19.36
CA THR A 113 43.26 -20.03 20.48
C THR A 113 41.90 -19.57 19.98
N LYS A 114 41.87 -18.57 19.09
CA LYS A 114 40.64 -18.04 18.50
C LYS A 114 39.92 -19.10 17.65
N GLU A 115 40.63 -19.88 16.84
CA GLU A 115 40.05 -20.98 16.08
C GLU A 115 39.46 -22.08 16.99
N LEU A 116 40.01 -22.31 18.18
CA LEU A 116 39.44 -23.26 19.15
C LEU A 116 38.13 -22.78 19.78
N TYR A 117 37.96 -21.46 19.96
CA TYR A 117 36.80 -20.88 20.64
C TYR A 117 35.72 -20.34 19.69
N ASP A 118 36.07 -19.87 18.49
CA ASP A 118 35.16 -19.22 17.53
C ASP A 118 34.69 -20.14 16.39
N SER A 119 35.27 -21.34 16.18
CA SER A 119 35.05 -22.15 14.95
C SER A 119 33.77 -22.99 14.88
N LEU A 120 32.92 -22.96 15.90
CA LEU A 120 31.60 -23.59 15.78
C LEU A 120 30.63 -22.58 15.17
N ASP A 121 30.73 -22.44 13.85
CA ASP A 121 29.84 -21.67 12.95
C ASP A 121 28.44 -22.35 12.87
N ILE A 122 27.86 -22.69 14.02
CA ILE A 122 26.62 -23.45 14.15
C ILE A 122 25.63 -22.64 14.98
N SER A 123 24.72 -21.95 14.30
CA SER A 123 23.60 -21.28 14.94
C SER A 123 22.39 -22.20 15.00
N ILE A 124 21.85 -22.47 16.19
CA ILE A 124 20.56 -23.14 16.35
C ILE A 124 19.48 -22.06 16.23
N GLN A 125 18.72 -22.06 15.12
CA GLN A 125 17.55 -21.21 14.97
C GLN A 125 16.26 -21.98 15.27
N GLN A 126 15.37 -21.36 16.04
CA GLN A 126 14.04 -21.88 16.33
C GLN A 126 13.01 -21.11 15.51
N ASN A 127 12.48 -21.72 14.44
CA ASN A 127 11.44 -21.10 13.64
C ASN A 127 10.06 -21.21 14.30
N SER A 128 9.31 -20.13 14.26
CA SER A 128 7.99 -19.98 14.85
C SER A 128 6.91 -20.68 14.01
N GLN A 129 6.85 -22.01 14.05
CA GLN A 129 5.72 -22.79 13.54
C GLN A 129 5.19 -23.70 14.66
N PRO A 130 3.87 -23.85 14.84
CA PRO A 130 3.32 -24.44 16.06
C PRO A 130 3.49 -25.97 16.20
N PHE A 131 4.03 -26.68 15.20
CA PHE A 131 4.04 -28.16 15.24
C PHE A 131 5.34 -28.88 14.84
N ILE A 132 6.38 -28.23 14.33
CA ILE A 132 7.71 -28.85 14.12
C ILE A 132 8.80 -27.81 14.36
N ASN A 133 9.60 -28.00 15.40
CA ASN A 133 10.86 -27.28 15.59
C ASN A 133 11.91 -27.91 14.66
N ASP A 134 12.25 -27.24 13.57
CA ASP A 134 13.35 -27.68 12.70
C ASP A 134 14.66 -27.07 13.21
N ILE A 135 15.66 -27.91 13.52
CA ILE A 135 17.00 -27.47 13.90
C ILE A 135 17.85 -27.46 12.63
N SER A 136 18.24 -26.28 12.15
CA SER A 136 19.11 -26.15 10.97
C SER A 136 20.56 -25.86 11.38
N ILE A 137 21.49 -26.71 10.96
CA ILE A 137 22.94 -26.45 11.04
C ILE A 137 23.38 -25.84 9.71
N ILE A 138 23.83 -24.58 9.72
CA ILE A 138 24.35 -23.91 8.52
C ILE A 138 25.84 -24.22 8.42
N SER A 139 26.21 -25.24 7.66
CA SER A 139 27.60 -25.40 7.22
C SER A 139 27.81 -24.48 6.01
N SER A 140 28.80 -23.60 6.08
CA SER A 140 29.22 -22.69 5.01
C SER A 140 29.87 -23.45 3.83
N GLY A 141 29.07 -24.29 3.17
CA GLY A 141 29.41 -25.02 1.96
C GLY A 141 28.17 -25.18 1.07
N LYS A 142 28.27 -24.69 -0.17
CA LYS A 142 27.18 -24.56 -1.17
C LYS A 142 26.12 -25.69 -1.12
N PRO A 143 24.81 -25.39 -1.10
CA PRO A 143 23.77 -26.41 -1.01
C PRO A 143 23.60 -27.14 -2.36
N LYS A 144 23.60 -28.48 -2.32
CA LYS A 144 23.09 -29.35 -3.38
C LYS A 144 21.59 -29.53 -3.20
N PHE A 145 20.80 -29.13 -4.20
CA PHE A 145 19.35 -29.34 -4.22
C PHE A 145 18.99 -30.83 -4.39
N ASN A 146 18.26 -31.40 -3.43
CA ASN A 146 17.62 -32.71 -3.56
C ASN A 146 16.18 -32.54 -4.08
N LYS A 147 15.83 -33.25 -5.15
CA LYS A 147 14.51 -33.27 -5.81
C LYS A 147 13.41 -33.86 -4.90
N TRP A 148 12.23 -33.24 -4.87
CA TRP A 148 11.00 -33.69 -4.19
C TRP A 148 10.26 -34.83 -4.94
N LYS A 149 9.45 -35.64 -4.20
CA LYS A 149 8.75 -36.89 -4.63
C LYS A 149 7.55 -36.71 -5.59
N GLN A 150 7.18 -37.82 -6.25
CA GLN A 150 6.61 -37.98 -7.61
C GLN A 150 5.09 -37.84 -7.88
N ASN A 151 4.22 -37.34 -6.99
CA ASN A 151 2.75 -37.32 -7.26
C ASN A 151 2.04 -35.95 -7.17
N ALA A 152 2.77 -34.82 -7.23
CA ALA A 152 2.17 -33.48 -7.25
C ALA A 152 2.06 -32.93 -8.69
N THR A 153 0.93 -32.32 -9.04
CA THR A 153 0.76 -31.58 -10.30
C THR A 153 1.06 -30.10 -10.11
N ALA A 154 1.86 -29.52 -11.00
CA ALA A 154 2.15 -28.08 -11.00
C ALA A 154 0.91 -27.30 -11.46
N VAL A 155 0.38 -26.43 -10.60
CA VAL A 155 -0.83 -25.62 -10.87
C VAL A 155 -0.53 -24.16 -11.22
N ALA A 156 0.72 -23.72 -11.03
CA ALA A 156 1.24 -22.41 -11.42
C ALA A 156 2.75 -22.54 -11.67
N GLY A 157 3.26 -21.93 -12.74
CA GLY A 157 4.62 -22.17 -13.23
C GLY A 157 4.77 -23.56 -13.88
N GLY A 158 5.91 -24.23 -13.66
CA GLY A 158 6.18 -25.59 -14.16
C GLY A 158 6.85 -25.68 -15.54
N ASN A 159 7.02 -24.55 -16.24
CA ASN A 159 7.68 -24.47 -17.56
C ASN A 159 9.14 -24.00 -17.47
N GLY A 160 9.82 -24.32 -16.37
CA GLY A 160 11.17 -23.84 -16.07
C GLY A 160 11.19 -22.45 -15.41
N GLU A 161 12.38 -22.07 -14.94
CA GLU A 161 12.64 -20.75 -14.37
C GLU A 161 12.77 -19.70 -15.48
N GLY A 162 12.06 -18.58 -15.35
CA GLY A 162 12.10 -17.51 -16.35
C GLY A 162 11.00 -16.48 -16.17
N GLN A 163 11.02 -15.45 -17.03
CA GLN A 163 10.18 -14.24 -16.93
C GLN A 163 8.85 -14.33 -17.70
N GLN A 164 8.59 -15.40 -18.45
CA GLN A 164 7.34 -15.56 -19.20
C GLN A 164 6.13 -15.71 -18.26
N LEU A 165 4.92 -15.38 -18.71
CA LEU A 165 3.71 -15.43 -17.86
C LEU A 165 3.32 -16.85 -17.41
N ASN A 166 3.91 -17.88 -18.02
CA ASN A 166 3.78 -19.29 -17.66
C ASN A 166 5.00 -19.85 -16.89
N GLN A 167 5.93 -18.98 -16.47
CA GLN A 167 7.16 -19.30 -15.73
C GLN A 167 7.24 -18.48 -14.43
N LEU A 168 8.03 -18.95 -13.47
CA LEU A 168 8.30 -18.29 -12.19
C LEU A 168 9.81 -18.34 -11.91
N SER A 169 10.37 -17.34 -11.23
CA SER A 169 11.76 -17.27 -10.78
C SER A 169 11.77 -16.86 -9.30
N GLY A 170 12.28 -17.77 -8.47
CA GLY A 170 12.31 -17.62 -7.00
C GLY A 170 11.00 -17.21 -6.33
N PRO A 171 9.86 -17.89 -6.53
CA PRO A 171 8.62 -17.54 -5.83
C PRO A 171 8.77 -17.74 -4.30
N VAL A 172 8.37 -16.75 -3.51
CA VAL A 172 8.56 -16.75 -2.03
C VAL A 172 7.28 -16.64 -1.21
N GLY A 173 6.15 -16.33 -1.84
CA GLY A 173 4.87 -16.17 -1.15
C GLY A 173 3.70 -16.60 -2.03
N ILE A 174 2.73 -17.29 -1.42
CA ILE A 174 1.53 -17.78 -2.09
C ILE A 174 0.30 -17.44 -1.25
N PHE A 175 -0.72 -16.88 -1.88
CA PHE A 175 -2.04 -16.62 -1.29
C PHE A 175 -3.14 -17.18 -2.20
N ILE A 176 -4.14 -17.87 -1.63
CA ILE A 176 -5.23 -18.47 -2.41
C ILE A 176 -6.55 -17.82 -2.00
N ASP A 177 -7.28 -17.27 -2.96
CA ASP A 177 -8.58 -16.67 -2.71
C ASP A 177 -9.72 -17.72 -2.67
N LYS A 178 -10.93 -17.26 -2.35
CA LYS A 178 -12.13 -18.12 -2.26
C LYS A 178 -12.54 -18.75 -3.60
N ASN A 179 -12.06 -18.21 -4.72
CA ASN A 179 -12.33 -18.68 -6.07
C ASN A 179 -11.22 -19.62 -6.58
N LYS A 180 -10.29 -20.03 -5.69
CA LYS A 180 -9.11 -20.86 -5.99
C LYS A 180 -8.12 -20.18 -6.95
N SER A 181 -8.13 -18.85 -7.03
CA SER A 181 -7.08 -18.08 -7.69
C SER A 181 -5.87 -17.98 -6.77
N ILE A 182 -4.69 -18.21 -7.33
CA ILE A 182 -3.41 -18.26 -6.63
C ILE A 182 -2.65 -16.97 -6.95
N PHE A 183 -2.34 -16.20 -5.92
CA PHE A 183 -1.47 -15.02 -6.02
C PHE A 183 -0.07 -15.43 -5.59
N ILE A 184 0.90 -15.22 -6.47
CA ILE A 184 2.28 -15.66 -6.28
C ILE A 184 3.18 -14.44 -6.29
N ALA A 185 3.93 -14.24 -5.21
CA ALA A 185 5.03 -13.30 -5.15
C ALA A 185 6.25 -13.95 -5.82
N ASP A 186 6.41 -13.67 -7.11
CA ASP A 186 7.45 -14.18 -8.00
C ASP A 186 8.71 -13.31 -7.83
N ARG A 187 9.48 -13.59 -6.76
CA ARG A 187 10.48 -12.66 -6.19
C ARG A 187 11.58 -12.29 -7.17
N ASP A 188 12.16 -13.28 -7.85
CA ASP A 188 13.33 -13.05 -8.70
C ASP A 188 12.91 -12.50 -10.08
N ASN A 189 11.61 -12.56 -10.41
CA ASN A 189 11.01 -11.79 -11.49
C ASN A 189 10.35 -10.48 -11.02
N HIS A 190 10.42 -10.16 -9.72
CA HIS A 190 9.92 -8.95 -9.09
C HIS A 190 8.48 -8.57 -9.43
N ARG A 191 7.58 -9.55 -9.48
CA ARG A 191 6.17 -9.34 -9.81
C ARG A 191 5.26 -10.12 -8.87
N VAL A 192 4.05 -9.62 -8.69
CA VAL A 192 2.96 -10.39 -8.11
C VAL A 192 2.08 -10.85 -9.25
N ILE A 193 1.95 -12.17 -9.39
CA ILE A 193 1.18 -12.80 -10.44
C ILE A 193 -0.09 -13.39 -9.85
N GLU A 194 -1.23 -13.07 -10.44
CA GLU A 194 -2.47 -13.82 -10.24
C GLU A 194 -2.56 -14.98 -11.24
N TRP A 195 -2.84 -16.18 -10.73
CA TRP A 195 -3.04 -17.42 -11.50
C TRP A 195 -4.42 -18.01 -11.18
N LYS A 196 -5.35 -17.97 -12.14
CA LYS A 196 -6.72 -18.48 -11.93
C LYS A 196 -6.76 -20.01 -11.93
N TYR A 197 -7.80 -20.59 -11.31
CA TYR A 197 -8.00 -22.05 -11.30
C TYR A 197 -8.00 -22.62 -12.72
N ASN A 198 -7.10 -23.58 -13.00
CA ASN A 198 -6.82 -24.18 -14.33
C ASN A 198 -6.20 -23.24 -15.40
N ALA A 199 -5.71 -22.05 -15.05
CA ALA A 199 -5.03 -21.18 -16.01
C ALA A 199 -3.62 -21.69 -16.35
N THR A 200 -3.19 -21.51 -17.60
CA THR A 200 -1.86 -21.91 -18.08
C THR A 200 -0.80 -20.81 -17.94
N GLU A 201 -1.20 -19.57 -17.62
CA GLU A 201 -0.35 -18.38 -17.42
C GLU A 201 -0.99 -17.41 -16.41
N GLY A 202 -0.21 -16.49 -15.82
CA GLY A 202 -0.68 -15.51 -14.84
C GLY A 202 -0.57 -14.02 -15.25
N GLN A 203 -1.05 -13.08 -14.41
CA GLN A 203 -1.23 -11.64 -14.73
C GLN A 203 -0.60 -10.66 -13.69
N ILE A 204 -0.05 -9.50 -14.13
CA ILE A 204 0.62 -8.45 -13.30
C ILE A 204 -0.35 -7.28 -12.96
N ILE A 205 -0.31 -6.74 -11.72
CA ILE A 205 -1.42 -5.90 -11.17
C ILE A 205 -1.16 -4.37 -11.06
N ALA A 206 0.04 -3.85 -10.75
CA ALA A 206 0.21 -2.40 -10.44
C ALA A 206 0.53 -1.45 -11.63
N VAL A 207 1.07 -1.97 -12.73
CA VAL A 207 1.51 -1.18 -13.90
C VAL A 207 0.35 -0.85 -14.86
N ALA A 208 -0.78 -1.54 -14.69
CA ALA A 208 -1.89 -1.51 -15.64
C ALA A 208 -2.58 -0.14 -15.73
N VAL A 209 -2.74 0.61 -14.63
CA VAL A 209 -3.37 1.95 -14.66
C VAL A 209 -2.59 2.91 -15.57
N LEU A 210 -1.27 2.99 -15.40
CA LEU A 210 -0.41 3.90 -16.16
C LEU A 210 -0.37 3.52 -17.65
N ILE A 211 -0.37 2.22 -17.96
CA ILE A 211 -0.45 1.72 -19.34
C ILE A 211 -1.77 2.14 -19.98
N ILE A 212 -2.90 2.01 -19.27
CA ILE A 212 -4.20 2.39 -19.83
C ILE A 212 -4.27 3.90 -20.09
N ILE A 213 -3.70 4.74 -19.22
CA ILE A 213 -3.63 6.19 -19.43
C ILE A 213 -2.82 6.52 -20.69
N LEU A 214 -1.63 5.94 -20.83
CA LEU A 214 -0.81 6.10 -22.02
C LEU A 214 -1.53 5.60 -23.28
N PHE A 215 -2.19 4.45 -23.19
CA PHE A 215 -2.99 3.89 -24.28
C PHE A 215 -4.10 4.83 -24.73
N PHE A 216 -4.84 5.45 -23.81
CA PHE A 216 -5.83 6.46 -24.14
C PHE A 216 -5.22 7.72 -24.76
N ALA A 217 -4.07 8.19 -24.25
CA ALA A 217 -3.37 9.34 -24.81
C ALA A 217 -2.91 9.08 -26.26
N PHE A 218 -2.24 7.95 -26.51
CA PHE A 218 -1.82 7.58 -27.86
C PHE A 218 -3.01 7.33 -28.79
N THR A 219 -4.09 6.76 -28.27
CA THR A 219 -5.30 6.57 -29.08
C THR A 219 -5.90 7.91 -29.49
N THR A 220 -6.01 8.86 -28.56
CA THR A 220 -6.57 10.18 -28.81
C THR A 220 -5.70 10.99 -29.77
N TYR A 221 -4.38 11.00 -29.57
CA TYR A 221 -3.47 11.93 -30.24
C TYR A 221 -2.65 11.33 -31.37
N VAL A 222 -2.78 10.03 -31.67
CA VAL A 222 -1.97 9.38 -32.73
C VAL A 222 -2.79 8.43 -33.60
N THR A 223 -3.55 7.51 -33.02
CA THR A 223 -4.11 6.38 -33.80
C THR A 223 -5.59 6.50 -34.14
N SER A 224 -6.37 7.30 -33.42
CA SER A 224 -7.82 7.41 -33.66
C SER A 224 -8.11 7.94 -35.07
N PRO A 225 -9.03 7.33 -35.83
CA PRO A 225 -9.41 7.82 -37.15
C PRO A 225 -10.12 9.18 -37.09
N VAL A 226 -10.77 9.49 -35.97
CA VAL A 226 -11.52 10.73 -35.77
C VAL A 226 -10.67 11.81 -35.12
N LEU A 227 -9.89 11.49 -34.08
CA LEU A 227 -9.00 12.45 -33.41
C LEU A 227 -7.58 12.41 -33.97
N GLY A 228 -6.80 11.35 -33.72
CA GLY A 228 -5.58 10.98 -34.47
C GLY A 228 -4.39 11.95 -34.45
N SER A 229 -4.55 13.18 -33.96
CA SER A 229 -3.47 14.17 -33.82
C SER A 229 -3.89 15.28 -32.85
N PRO A 230 -2.96 15.91 -32.11
CA PRO A 230 -3.27 17.10 -31.32
C PRO A 230 -3.87 18.24 -32.16
N SER A 231 -3.41 18.42 -33.40
CA SER A 231 -3.92 19.43 -34.33
C SER A 231 -5.39 19.22 -34.67
N LYS A 232 -5.81 17.97 -34.95
CA LYS A 232 -7.20 17.67 -35.29
C LYS A 232 -8.11 17.77 -34.08
N VAL A 233 -7.63 17.35 -32.90
CA VAL A 233 -8.34 17.57 -31.62
C VAL A 233 -8.53 19.07 -31.37
N TYR A 234 -7.49 19.88 -31.57
CA TYR A 234 -7.56 21.33 -31.46
C TYR A 234 -8.64 21.92 -32.37
N ASP A 235 -8.65 21.54 -33.66
CA ASP A 235 -9.61 22.06 -34.63
C ASP A 235 -11.07 21.71 -34.25
N LEU A 236 -11.28 20.49 -33.73
CA LEU A 236 -12.59 20.07 -33.22
C LEU A 236 -13.01 20.84 -31.96
N LEU A 237 -12.09 21.14 -31.04
CA LEU A 237 -12.36 21.92 -29.83
C LEU A 237 -12.66 23.38 -30.15
N VAL A 238 -11.97 23.98 -31.13
CA VAL A 238 -12.29 25.33 -31.61
C VAL A 238 -13.69 25.36 -32.20
N ASN A 239 -14.05 24.37 -33.03
CA ASN A 239 -15.41 24.25 -33.56
C ASN A 239 -16.44 24.07 -32.43
N ALA A 240 -16.16 23.18 -31.45
CA ALA A 240 -17.03 22.99 -30.29
C ALA A 240 -17.22 24.30 -29.50
N SER A 241 -16.18 25.13 -29.37
CA SER A 241 -16.26 26.44 -28.71
C SER A 241 -17.17 27.43 -29.45
N GLN A 242 -17.27 27.31 -30.79
CA GLN A 242 -18.16 28.15 -31.61
C GLN A 242 -19.62 27.70 -31.50
N ILE A 243 -19.85 26.39 -31.48
CA ILE A 243 -21.20 25.81 -31.37
C ILE A 243 -21.75 25.99 -29.95
N HIS A 244 -20.90 25.75 -28.95
CA HIS A 244 -21.25 25.74 -27.53
C HIS A 244 -20.19 26.47 -26.70
N PRO A 245 -20.16 27.80 -26.73
CA PRO A 245 -19.21 28.59 -25.94
C PRO A 245 -19.43 28.38 -24.43
N VAL A 246 -18.34 28.36 -23.67
CA VAL A 246 -18.37 28.18 -22.21
C VAL A 246 -18.41 29.53 -21.50
N ASP A 247 -19.48 29.79 -20.76
CA ASP A 247 -19.63 31.02 -20.00
C ASP A 247 -18.52 31.20 -18.96
N GLY A 248 -17.88 32.37 -18.98
CA GLY A 248 -16.77 32.70 -18.08
C GLY A 248 -15.40 32.16 -18.52
N ASN A 249 -15.30 31.53 -19.70
CA ASN A 249 -14.02 31.25 -20.34
C ASN A 249 -13.57 32.38 -21.28
N ALA A 250 -12.26 32.57 -21.46
CA ALA A 250 -11.73 33.47 -22.50
C ALA A 250 -12.30 33.10 -23.88
N GLU A 251 -12.98 34.04 -24.53
CA GLU A 251 -13.63 33.85 -25.83
C GLU A 251 -14.61 32.65 -25.88
N GLY A 252 -15.11 32.18 -24.73
CA GLY A 252 -15.92 30.96 -24.65
C GLY A 252 -15.16 29.66 -24.97
N SER A 253 -13.83 29.72 -25.06
CA SER A 253 -12.98 28.63 -25.54
C SER A 253 -12.82 27.49 -24.53
N TYR A 254 -12.77 26.25 -24.99
CA TYR A 254 -12.33 25.09 -24.20
C TYR A 254 -10.80 25.04 -24.03
N LEU A 255 -10.06 25.89 -24.75
CA LEU A 255 -8.60 25.90 -24.84
C LEU A 255 -8.00 27.11 -24.12
N THR A 256 -8.41 27.34 -22.88
CA THR A 256 -7.91 28.45 -22.05
C THR A 256 -7.86 28.04 -20.58
N MET A 257 -6.95 28.66 -19.82
CA MET A 257 -6.95 28.55 -18.36
C MET A 257 -7.74 29.66 -17.68
N GLN A 258 -8.16 30.70 -18.40
CA GLN A 258 -9.10 31.68 -17.86
C GLN A 258 -10.50 31.04 -17.85
N SER A 259 -10.86 30.40 -16.74
CA SER A 259 -12.19 29.79 -16.53
C SER A 259 -12.68 30.13 -15.13
N LYS A 260 -13.82 30.84 -15.03
CA LYS A 260 -14.39 31.21 -13.72
C LYS A 260 -14.72 29.98 -12.87
N GLN A 261 -15.40 28.99 -13.44
CA GLN A 261 -15.72 27.73 -12.76
C GLN A 261 -14.44 26.95 -12.43
N GLY A 262 -13.49 26.89 -13.37
CA GLY A 262 -12.20 26.25 -13.14
C GLY A 262 -11.41 26.88 -11.98
N ALA A 263 -11.43 28.20 -11.85
CA ALA A 263 -10.78 28.91 -10.74
C ALA A 263 -11.45 28.65 -9.39
N ILE A 264 -12.79 28.62 -9.35
CA ILE A 264 -13.54 28.27 -8.14
C ILE A 264 -13.22 26.83 -7.72
N PHE A 265 -13.30 25.89 -8.67
CA PHE A 265 -12.97 24.50 -8.43
C PHE A 265 -11.51 24.32 -8.00
N PHE A 266 -10.57 25.06 -8.59
CA PHE A 266 -9.16 25.04 -8.20
C PHE A 266 -8.96 25.37 -6.71
N ILE A 267 -9.64 26.41 -6.20
CA ILE A 267 -9.56 26.79 -4.78
C ILE A 267 -10.20 25.71 -3.90
N ILE A 268 -11.40 25.24 -4.25
CA ILE A 268 -12.08 24.15 -3.52
C ILE A 268 -11.19 22.92 -3.45
N ASN A 269 -10.58 22.54 -4.58
CA ASN A 269 -9.74 21.36 -4.73
C ASN A 269 -8.45 21.46 -3.90
N ILE A 270 -7.79 22.62 -3.90
CA ILE A 270 -6.62 22.87 -3.03
C ILE A 270 -7.00 22.68 -1.56
N ILE A 271 -8.10 23.29 -1.11
CA ILE A 271 -8.52 23.25 0.29
C ILE A 271 -8.91 21.83 0.70
N GLY A 272 -9.67 21.14 -0.14
CA GLY A 272 -10.07 19.76 0.08
C GLY A 272 -8.86 18.83 0.16
N ASN A 273 -7.90 18.96 -0.76
CA ASN A 273 -6.69 18.12 -0.79
C ASN A 273 -5.75 18.38 0.38
N PHE A 274 -5.67 19.61 0.89
CA PHE A 274 -4.95 19.86 2.14
C PHE A 274 -5.54 19.02 3.28
N GLY A 275 -6.88 18.95 3.36
CA GLY A 275 -7.58 18.10 4.30
C GLY A 275 -7.27 16.61 4.09
N THR A 276 -7.46 16.10 2.88
CA THR A 276 -7.34 14.65 2.60
C THR A 276 -5.91 14.13 2.59
N ILE A 277 -4.89 14.98 2.45
CA ILE A 277 -3.49 14.54 2.50
C ILE A 277 -2.91 14.77 3.90
N PHE A 278 -3.11 15.96 4.47
CA PHE A 278 -2.45 16.33 5.72
C PHE A 278 -3.06 15.66 6.94
N LEU A 279 -4.33 15.24 6.88
CA LEU A 279 -5.05 14.62 7.99
C LEU A 279 -5.25 13.12 7.81
N ASP A 280 -4.80 12.55 6.70
CA ASP A 280 -4.99 11.14 6.39
C ASP A 280 -3.82 10.29 6.94
N ASN A 281 -4.15 9.47 7.93
CA ASN A 281 -3.21 8.59 8.60
C ASN A 281 -2.53 7.57 7.65
N GLY A 282 -3.15 7.26 6.51
CA GLY A 282 -2.57 6.39 5.48
C GLY A 282 -1.25 6.92 4.90
N TYR A 283 -1.06 8.25 4.86
CA TYR A 283 0.21 8.83 4.43
C TYR A 283 1.27 8.78 5.54
N TYR A 284 0.87 9.00 6.79
CA TYR A 284 1.78 8.95 7.94
C TYR A 284 2.30 7.53 8.21
N ASN A 285 1.42 6.52 8.11
CA ASN A 285 1.80 5.11 8.27
C ASN A 285 2.92 4.72 7.29
N LYS A 286 2.83 5.17 6.03
CA LYS A 286 3.87 4.94 5.01
C LYS A 286 5.15 5.73 5.29
N ALA A 287 5.03 6.96 5.78
CA ALA A 287 6.18 7.80 6.14
C ALA A 287 7.01 7.17 7.26
N ILE A 288 6.34 6.64 8.29
CA ILE A 288 6.96 6.04 9.48
C ILE A 288 7.57 4.68 9.15
N ALA A 289 6.99 3.94 8.21
CA ALA A 289 7.53 2.66 7.74
C ALA A 289 8.80 2.81 6.87
N ALA A 290 9.08 4.00 6.33
CA ALA A 290 10.24 4.26 5.50
C ALA A 290 11.46 4.73 6.33
N SER A 291 12.67 4.37 5.89
CA SER A 291 13.89 4.90 6.52
C SER A 291 13.94 6.43 6.33
N PRO A 292 14.35 7.20 7.35
CA PRO A 292 14.35 8.67 7.24
C PRO A 292 15.26 9.21 6.12
N ILE A 293 16.31 8.46 5.76
CA ILE A 293 17.25 8.81 4.69
C ILE A 293 16.60 8.66 3.30
N SER A 294 15.72 7.65 3.12
CA SER A 294 15.05 7.37 1.85
C SER A 294 13.69 8.06 1.70
N ALA A 295 13.06 8.46 2.81
CA ALA A 295 11.73 9.07 2.79
C ALA A 295 11.69 10.37 1.99
N LEU A 296 12.60 11.32 2.24
CA LEU A 296 12.58 12.63 1.59
C LEU A 296 12.69 12.57 0.05
N PRO A 297 13.70 11.91 -0.56
CA PRO A 297 13.77 11.81 -2.02
C PRO A 297 12.60 11.03 -2.61
N GLY A 298 12.11 10.00 -1.90
CA GLY A 298 10.92 9.24 -2.31
C GLY A 298 9.67 10.10 -2.40
N TYR A 299 9.39 10.94 -1.39
CA TYR A 299 8.24 11.87 -1.40
C TYR A 299 8.36 12.92 -2.50
N VAL A 300 9.56 13.47 -2.73
CA VAL A 300 9.76 14.47 -3.79
C VAL A 300 9.56 13.86 -5.18
N LEU A 301 10.21 12.72 -5.45
CA LEU A 301 10.10 12.05 -6.75
C LEU A 301 8.68 11.52 -6.98
N GLY A 302 8.08 10.91 -5.97
CA GLY A 302 6.70 10.44 -6.00
C GLY A 302 5.70 11.58 -6.23
N GLY A 303 5.88 12.72 -5.55
CA GLY A 303 5.02 13.91 -5.74
C GLY A 303 5.12 14.50 -7.14
N ILE A 304 6.32 14.63 -7.70
CA ILE A 304 6.53 15.12 -9.08
C ILE A 304 5.97 14.13 -10.10
N ALA A 305 6.18 12.83 -9.89
CA ALA A 305 5.63 11.78 -10.74
C ALA A 305 4.09 11.74 -10.67
N TRP A 306 3.50 12.02 -9.52
CA TRP A 306 2.05 11.98 -9.37
C TRP A 306 1.34 13.00 -10.26
N PHE A 307 1.88 14.22 -10.42
CA PHE A 307 1.26 15.28 -11.22
C PHE A 307 0.95 14.88 -12.67
N GLY A 308 1.82 14.09 -13.31
CA GLY A 308 1.64 13.66 -14.70
C GLY A 308 0.38 12.82 -14.94
N ILE A 309 -0.06 12.07 -13.92
CA ILE A 309 -1.20 11.15 -14.00
C ILE A 309 -2.53 11.92 -14.20
N PRO A 310 -3.00 12.77 -13.26
CA PRO A 310 -4.23 13.53 -13.45
C PRO A 310 -4.09 14.54 -14.58
N PHE A 311 -2.91 15.13 -14.78
CA PHE A 311 -2.68 16.09 -15.86
C PHE A 311 -2.98 15.51 -17.24
N LEU A 312 -2.40 14.36 -17.57
CA LEU A 312 -2.58 13.75 -18.88
C LEU A 312 -3.98 13.17 -19.05
N ILE A 313 -4.49 12.40 -18.09
CA ILE A 313 -5.79 11.74 -18.25
C ILE A 313 -6.94 12.75 -18.30
N ALA A 314 -6.93 13.80 -17.47
CA ALA A 314 -7.97 14.82 -17.46
C ALA A 314 -7.94 15.65 -18.75
N THR A 315 -6.75 16.08 -19.19
CA THR A 315 -6.57 16.80 -20.46
C THR A 315 -7.03 15.94 -21.64
N THR A 316 -6.63 14.66 -21.67
CA THR A 316 -6.92 13.77 -22.79
C THR A 316 -8.41 13.45 -22.87
N MET A 317 -8.96 12.87 -21.81
CA MET A 317 -10.28 12.27 -21.85
C MET A 317 -11.39 13.31 -21.68
N GLY A 318 -11.15 14.37 -20.91
CA GLY A 318 -12.07 15.50 -20.80
C GLY A 318 -12.23 16.22 -22.13
N LEU A 319 -11.12 16.53 -22.81
CA LEU A 319 -11.16 17.21 -24.11
C LEU A 319 -11.61 16.27 -25.24
N ALA A 320 -11.28 14.98 -25.18
CA ALA A 320 -11.81 14.00 -26.14
C ALA A 320 -13.33 13.90 -26.06
N ALA A 321 -13.93 13.97 -24.86
CA ALA A 321 -15.38 13.98 -24.70
C ALA A 321 -16.01 15.17 -25.44
N VAL A 322 -15.47 16.38 -25.24
CA VAL A 322 -15.96 17.60 -25.89
C VAL A 322 -15.72 17.56 -27.41
N ALA A 323 -14.53 17.13 -27.85
CA ALA A 323 -14.21 17.07 -29.27
C ALA A 323 -15.08 16.07 -30.05
N LEU A 324 -15.60 15.04 -29.37
CA LEU A 324 -16.41 14.00 -29.98
C LEU A 324 -17.92 14.20 -29.80
N GLU A 325 -18.39 15.14 -28.97
CA GLU A 325 -19.82 15.25 -28.60
C GLU A 325 -20.77 15.45 -29.80
N ASN A 326 -20.28 16.08 -30.86
CA ASN A 326 -21.03 16.33 -32.11
C ASN A 326 -20.84 15.23 -33.17
N ASN A 327 -20.19 14.12 -32.82
CA ASN A 327 -19.92 13.01 -33.73
C ASN A 327 -20.89 11.84 -33.50
N PRO A 328 -21.42 11.18 -34.55
CA PRO A 328 -22.28 10.00 -34.42
C PRO A 328 -21.69 8.83 -33.61
N ILE A 329 -20.37 8.76 -33.45
CA ILE A 329 -19.73 7.74 -32.59
C ILE A 329 -19.94 8.00 -31.09
N PHE A 330 -20.34 9.21 -30.71
CA PHE A 330 -20.50 9.60 -29.33
C PHE A 330 -21.78 8.95 -28.75
N PRO A 331 -21.71 8.29 -27.58
CA PRO A 331 -22.82 7.48 -27.07
C PRO A 331 -24.18 8.20 -26.95
N THR A 332 -24.18 9.50 -26.68
CA THR A 332 -25.40 10.29 -26.49
C THR A 332 -25.83 11.08 -27.73
N TYR A 333 -25.10 10.99 -28.85
CA TYR A 333 -25.37 11.75 -30.07
C TYR A 333 -26.83 11.58 -30.55
N PRO A 334 -27.53 12.66 -30.96
CA PRO A 334 -27.04 14.03 -31.16
C PRO A 334 -27.02 14.90 -29.89
N ASN A 335 -27.38 14.34 -28.73
CA ASN A 335 -27.41 15.08 -27.48
C ASN A 335 -26.03 15.10 -26.83
N ARG A 336 -25.71 16.22 -26.18
CA ARG A 336 -24.53 16.32 -25.31
C ARG A 336 -24.72 15.46 -24.06
N LEU A 337 -23.60 15.16 -23.40
CA LEU A 337 -23.65 14.53 -22.08
C LEU A 337 -24.39 15.46 -21.11
N SER A 338 -25.38 14.95 -20.39
CA SER A 338 -26.18 15.77 -19.47
C SER A 338 -25.32 16.27 -18.30
N ALA A 339 -25.69 17.40 -17.68
CA ALA A 339 -24.97 17.92 -16.51
C ALA A 339 -24.98 16.92 -15.33
N ALA A 340 -26.03 16.10 -15.22
CA ALA A 340 -26.13 15.03 -14.24
C ALA A 340 -25.10 13.91 -14.52
N ASP A 341 -24.95 13.48 -15.77
CA ASP A 341 -23.98 12.46 -16.17
C ASP A 341 -22.53 12.93 -16.02
N VAL A 342 -22.27 14.22 -16.32
CA VAL A 342 -20.96 14.85 -16.05
C VAL A 342 -20.66 14.82 -14.55
N SER A 343 -21.63 15.22 -13.71
CA SER A 343 -21.48 15.24 -12.24
C SER A 343 -21.36 13.84 -11.63
N ALA A 344 -21.93 12.82 -12.29
CA ALA A 344 -21.77 11.41 -11.95
C ALA A 344 -20.39 10.83 -12.35
N GLY A 345 -19.57 11.59 -13.08
CA GLY A 345 -18.22 11.19 -13.49
C GLY A 345 -18.17 10.35 -14.77
N LEU A 346 -19.22 10.38 -15.61
CA LEU A 346 -19.30 9.56 -16.82
C LEU A 346 -18.48 10.11 -18.01
N THR A 347 -17.86 11.28 -17.88
CA THR A 347 -17.08 11.89 -18.98
C THR A 347 -15.96 10.98 -19.48
N LEU A 348 -15.19 10.38 -18.56
CA LEU A 348 -14.07 9.48 -18.88
C LEU A 348 -14.55 8.25 -19.66
N SER A 349 -15.57 7.57 -19.14
CA SER A 349 -16.08 6.31 -19.72
C SER A 349 -16.77 6.56 -21.06
N THR A 350 -17.54 7.63 -21.18
CA THR A 350 -18.20 8.03 -22.45
C THR A 350 -17.17 8.36 -23.53
N ALA A 351 -16.10 9.11 -23.20
CA ALA A 351 -15.01 9.37 -24.14
C ALA A 351 -14.27 8.09 -24.54
N ALA A 352 -14.02 7.19 -23.59
CA ALA A 352 -13.36 5.91 -23.90
C ALA A 352 -14.20 5.04 -24.85
N VAL A 353 -15.52 4.99 -24.64
CA VAL A 353 -16.45 4.29 -25.55
C VAL A 353 -16.50 4.94 -26.92
N ALA A 354 -16.52 6.27 -26.99
CA ALA A 354 -16.50 6.98 -28.27
C ALA A 354 -15.21 6.72 -29.07
N LEU A 355 -14.07 6.56 -28.38
CA LEU A 355 -12.77 6.33 -29.01
C LEU A 355 -12.57 4.91 -29.54
N ILE A 356 -12.91 3.90 -28.73
CA ILE A 356 -12.55 2.49 -29.01
C ILE A 356 -13.65 1.48 -28.67
N GLY A 357 -14.89 1.96 -28.51
CA GLY A 357 -16.06 1.12 -28.27
C GLY A 357 -16.00 0.36 -26.95
N LYS A 358 -16.47 -0.90 -26.97
CA LYS A 358 -16.58 -1.75 -25.76
C LYS A 358 -15.26 -1.94 -25.02
N SER A 359 -14.13 -2.00 -25.74
CA SER A 359 -12.80 -2.13 -25.15
C SER A 359 -12.44 -0.93 -24.28
N GLY A 360 -12.93 0.27 -24.62
CA GLY A 360 -12.72 1.49 -23.82
C GLY A 360 -13.50 1.48 -22.52
N ALA A 361 -14.74 0.97 -22.54
CA ALA A 361 -15.51 0.76 -21.31
C ALA A 361 -14.80 -0.23 -20.38
N ILE A 362 -14.31 -1.36 -20.92
CA ILE A 362 -13.57 -2.37 -20.15
C ILE A 362 -12.29 -1.78 -19.54
N ALA A 363 -11.51 -1.07 -20.34
CA ALA A 363 -10.27 -0.43 -19.86
C ALA A 363 -10.55 0.61 -18.75
N THR A 364 -11.62 1.41 -18.91
CA THR A 364 -12.05 2.36 -17.90
C THR A 364 -12.49 1.66 -16.61
N LEU A 365 -13.28 0.59 -16.73
CA LEU A 365 -13.71 -0.20 -15.58
C LEU A 365 -12.53 -0.81 -14.83
N ILE A 366 -11.57 -1.40 -15.54
CA ILE A 366 -10.35 -1.96 -14.96
C ILE A 366 -9.55 -0.87 -14.23
N MET A 367 -9.36 0.28 -14.87
CA MET A 367 -8.64 1.41 -14.28
C MET A 367 -9.31 1.89 -12.98
N ILE A 368 -10.62 2.13 -13.01
CA ILE A 368 -11.38 2.58 -11.83
C ILE A 368 -11.35 1.53 -10.74
N PHE A 369 -11.55 0.25 -11.09
CA PHE A 369 -11.54 -0.85 -10.12
C PHE A 369 -10.18 -0.95 -9.41
N MET A 370 -9.07 -0.88 -10.14
CA MET A 370 -7.72 -0.92 -9.56
C MET A 370 -7.43 0.32 -8.70
N ALA A 371 -7.82 1.51 -9.15
CA ALA A 371 -7.65 2.73 -8.38
C ALA A 371 -8.45 2.69 -7.07
N CYS A 372 -9.73 2.32 -7.13
CA CYS A 372 -10.62 2.24 -5.97
C CYS A 372 -10.19 1.16 -4.98
N THR A 373 -9.82 -0.05 -5.44
CA THR A 373 -9.39 -1.13 -4.55
C THR A 373 -8.07 -0.81 -3.85
N SER A 374 -7.13 -0.19 -4.56
CA SER A 374 -5.87 0.28 -3.97
C SER A 374 -6.10 1.34 -2.89
N ALA A 375 -6.94 2.35 -3.18
CA ALA A 375 -7.29 3.38 -2.20
C ALA A 375 -8.07 2.81 -1.00
N MET A 376 -9.04 1.94 -1.24
CA MET A 376 -9.84 1.29 -0.20
C MET A 376 -8.97 0.47 0.76
N SER A 377 -7.99 -0.30 0.24
CA SER A 377 -7.07 -1.07 1.07
C SER A 377 -6.25 -0.16 2.00
N ALA A 378 -5.72 0.96 1.49
CA ALA A 378 -4.98 1.92 2.30
C ALA A 378 -5.84 2.55 3.40
N GLN A 379 -7.07 2.95 3.08
CA GLN A 379 -8.00 3.56 4.05
C GLN A 379 -8.46 2.58 5.13
N LEU A 380 -8.71 1.32 4.77
CA LEU A 380 -9.06 0.27 5.74
C LEU A 380 -7.94 0.07 6.77
N ILE A 381 -6.68 0.06 6.34
CA ILE A 381 -5.52 -0.05 7.22
C ILE A 381 -5.39 1.20 8.10
N ALA A 382 -5.53 2.39 7.50
CA ALA A 382 -5.45 3.65 8.23
C ALA A 382 -6.49 3.72 9.37
N VAL A 383 -7.76 3.47 9.07
CA VAL A 383 -8.83 3.49 10.08
C VAL A 383 -8.65 2.38 11.12
N SER A 384 -8.24 1.19 10.67
CA SER A 384 -7.95 0.08 11.58
C SER A 384 -6.87 0.43 12.60
N SER A 385 -5.78 1.08 12.15
CA SER A 385 -4.70 1.49 13.05
C SER A 385 -5.15 2.54 14.08
N ILE A 386 -5.96 3.52 13.66
CA ILE A 386 -6.52 4.54 14.57
C ILE A 386 -7.40 3.89 15.64
N VAL A 387 -8.35 3.03 15.22
CA VAL A 387 -9.23 2.36 16.18
C VAL A 387 -8.46 1.43 17.12
N THR A 388 -7.41 0.76 16.63
CA THR A 388 -6.64 -0.20 17.43
C THR A 388 -5.73 0.49 18.43
N TYR A 389 -4.94 1.48 18.00
CA TYR A 389 -3.92 2.11 18.84
C TYR A 389 -4.43 3.36 19.56
N ASP A 390 -5.11 4.24 18.84
CA ASP A 390 -5.52 5.55 19.38
C ASP A 390 -6.82 5.50 20.18
N ILE A 391 -7.68 4.51 19.91
CA ILE A 391 -8.94 4.32 20.62
C ILE A 391 -8.84 3.14 21.58
N TYR A 392 -8.71 1.91 21.07
CA TYR A 392 -8.79 0.69 21.86
C TYR A 392 -7.63 0.57 22.87
N LYS A 393 -6.38 0.67 22.41
CA LYS A 393 -5.23 0.58 23.31
C LYS A 393 -5.18 1.78 24.26
N ALA A 394 -5.35 3.00 23.77
CA ALA A 394 -5.22 4.21 24.61
C ALA A 394 -6.28 4.29 25.74
N TYR A 395 -7.54 3.97 25.45
CA TYR A 395 -8.65 4.24 26.37
C TYR A 395 -9.32 3.00 26.96
N PHE A 396 -9.32 1.85 26.26
CA PHE A 396 -10.03 0.66 26.73
C PHE A 396 -9.10 -0.39 27.36
N ASN A 397 -7.93 -0.64 26.77
CA ASN A 397 -7.00 -1.63 27.27
C ASN A 397 -5.54 -1.28 26.96
N GLN A 398 -4.93 -0.51 27.86
CA GLN A 398 -3.57 0.02 27.74
C GLN A 398 -2.50 -1.09 27.73
N THR A 399 -2.79 -2.23 28.33
CA THR A 399 -1.89 -3.40 28.40
C THR A 399 -2.30 -4.52 27.44
N ALA A 400 -3.04 -4.19 26.37
CA ALA A 400 -3.43 -5.19 25.37
C ALA A 400 -2.20 -5.82 24.70
N SER A 401 -2.16 -7.16 24.66
CA SER A 401 -1.13 -7.91 23.92
C SER A 401 -1.28 -7.74 22.40
N GLY A 402 -0.20 -7.91 21.66
CA GLY A 402 -0.18 -7.82 20.19
C GLY A 402 -1.22 -8.72 19.53
N LYS A 403 -1.42 -9.95 20.02
CA LYS A 403 -2.50 -10.84 19.55
C LYS A 403 -3.90 -10.21 19.63
N LYS A 404 -4.21 -9.50 20.72
CA LYS A 404 -5.50 -8.82 20.89
C LYS A 404 -5.60 -7.58 19.98
N LEU A 405 -4.51 -6.85 19.81
CA LEU A 405 -4.46 -5.69 18.91
C LEU A 405 -4.69 -6.10 17.44
N ILE A 406 -4.08 -7.19 16.98
CA ILE A 406 -4.32 -7.74 15.64
C ILE A 406 -5.78 -8.15 15.46
N TYR A 407 -6.38 -8.78 16.48
CA TYR A 407 -7.80 -9.15 16.43
C TYR A 407 -8.72 -7.93 16.30
N VAL A 408 -8.50 -6.90 17.11
CA VAL A 408 -9.27 -5.64 17.04
C VAL A 408 -9.07 -4.95 15.69
N SER A 409 -7.85 -4.97 15.15
CA SER A 409 -7.54 -4.45 13.82
C SER A 409 -8.35 -5.17 12.73
N HIS A 410 -8.30 -6.50 12.67
CA HIS A 410 -9.08 -7.27 11.68
C HIS A 410 -10.59 -7.06 11.82
N MET A 411 -11.10 -7.02 13.06
CA MET A 411 -12.51 -6.72 13.32
C MET A 411 -12.88 -5.33 12.79
N THR A 412 -12.02 -4.32 13.01
CA THR A 412 -12.24 -2.96 12.53
C THR A 412 -12.27 -2.91 11.01
N VAL A 413 -11.34 -3.58 10.32
CA VAL A 413 -11.33 -3.66 8.85
C VAL A 413 -12.67 -4.19 8.30
N VAL A 414 -13.21 -5.26 8.90
CA VAL A 414 -14.49 -5.83 8.46
C VAL A 414 -15.65 -4.88 8.75
N LEU A 415 -15.74 -4.36 9.98
CA LEU A 415 -16.84 -3.47 10.38
C LEU A 415 -16.83 -2.15 9.60
N PHE A 416 -15.66 -1.55 9.42
CA PHE A 416 -15.53 -0.32 8.65
C PHE A 416 -15.78 -0.56 7.15
N GLY A 417 -15.33 -1.67 6.59
CA GLY A 417 -15.64 -2.05 5.21
C GLY A 417 -17.14 -2.21 4.95
N LEU A 418 -17.86 -2.87 5.87
CA LEU A 418 -19.33 -2.95 5.81
C LEU A 418 -19.98 -1.57 5.99
N GLY A 419 -19.51 -0.79 6.95
CA GLY A 419 -20.00 0.57 7.20
C GLY A 419 -19.84 1.50 5.99
N MET A 420 -18.67 1.50 5.34
CA MET A 420 -18.42 2.25 4.10
C MET A 420 -19.34 1.80 2.98
N SER A 421 -19.58 0.49 2.85
CA SER A 421 -20.46 -0.05 1.81
C SER A 421 -21.91 0.40 2.02
N ILE A 422 -22.41 0.33 3.26
CA ILE A 422 -23.75 0.82 3.63
C ILE A 422 -23.86 2.32 3.40
N TRP A 423 -22.85 3.09 3.81
CA TRP A 423 -22.82 4.54 3.62
C TRP A 423 -22.79 4.93 2.14
N SER A 424 -22.00 4.24 1.31
CA SER A 424 -21.97 4.46 -0.13
C SER A 424 -23.33 4.17 -0.79
N ILE A 425 -24.03 3.12 -0.37
CA ILE A 425 -25.38 2.80 -0.86
C ILE A 425 -26.37 3.89 -0.43
N ALA A 426 -26.29 4.35 0.83
CA ALA A 426 -27.14 5.42 1.33
C ALA A 426 -26.95 6.71 0.53
N LEU A 427 -25.70 7.13 0.27
CA LEU A 427 -25.40 8.31 -0.53
C LEU A 427 -25.94 8.20 -1.97
N TYR A 428 -25.85 7.02 -2.57
CA TYR A 428 -26.42 6.76 -3.90
C TYR A 428 -27.94 6.98 -3.93
N TYR A 429 -28.68 6.45 -2.94
CA TYR A 429 -30.13 6.65 -2.87
C TYR A 429 -30.58 8.04 -2.42
N ILE A 430 -29.67 8.85 -1.89
CA ILE A 430 -29.92 10.28 -1.58
C ILE A 430 -29.63 11.16 -2.81
N ASP A 431 -29.27 10.57 -3.95
CA ASP A 431 -28.89 11.28 -5.19
C ASP A 431 -27.69 12.22 -4.99
N ILE A 432 -26.78 11.86 -4.08
CA ILE A 432 -25.54 12.60 -3.88
C ILE A 432 -24.54 12.23 -4.98
N SER A 433 -24.18 13.21 -5.82
CA SER A 433 -23.20 13.01 -6.88
C SER A 433 -21.75 12.93 -6.36
N MET A 434 -20.87 12.32 -7.16
CA MET A 434 -19.44 12.26 -6.84
C MET A 434 -18.81 13.66 -6.80
N GLY A 435 -19.20 14.54 -7.72
CA GLY A 435 -18.74 15.94 -7.73
C GLY A 435 -19.17 16.72 -6.48
N TYR A 436 -20.38 16.46 -5.97
CA TYR A 436 -20.86 17.05 -4.73
C TYR A 436 -20.04 16.61 -3.52
N LEU A 437 -19.83 15.29 -3.35
CA LEU A 437 -19.02 14.75 -2.25
C LEU A 437 -17.59 15.29 -2.29
N TYR A 438 -17.01 15.31 -3.49
CA TYR A 438 -15.67 15.82 -3.70
C TYR A 438 -15.53 17.29 -3.30
N SER A 439 -16.52 18.13 -3.63
CA SER A 439 -16.50 19.56 -3.27
C SER A 439 -16.82 19.82 -1.80
N MET A 440 -17.67 18.97 -1.20
CA MET A 440 -18.06 19.05 0.20
C MET A 440 -16.94 18.64 1.16
N MET A 441 -16.02 17.77 0.74
CA MET A 441 -15.04 17.14 1.64
C MET A 441 -14.25 18.18 2.46
N GLY A 442 -13.76 19.26 1.83
CA GLY A 442 -12.95 20.25 2.52
C GLY A 442 -13.74 21.13 3.50
N ILE A 443 -15.05 21.28 3.31
CA ILE A 443 -15.93 21.92 4.30
C ILE A 443 -15.90 21.14 5.62
N ILE A 444 -15.86 19.81 5.53
CA ILE A 444 -15.96 18.92 6.68
C ILE A 444 -14.62 18.76 7.39
N ILE A 445 -13.52 18.61 6.65
CA ILE A 445 -12.25 18.16 7.23
C ILE A 445 -11.17 19.25 7.33
N SER A 446 -11.21 20.30 6.51
CA SER A 446 -10.04 21.19 6.35
C SER A 446 -9.76 22.09 7.55
N SER A 447 -10.68 22.20 8.52
CA SER A 447 -10.46 22.97 9.75
C SER A 447 -9.38 22.41 10.68
N ALA A 448 -9.02 21.13 10.52
CA ALA A 448 -7.93 20.52 11.30
C ALA A 448 -6.54 20.70 10.68
N VAL A 449 -6.43 21.18 9.43
CA VAL A 449 -5.15 21.30 8.71
C VAL A 449 -4.20 22.28 9.40
N ILE A 450 -4.63 23.52 9.60
CA ILE A 450 -3.78 24.57 10.22
C ILE A 450 -3.41 24.22 11.67
N PRO A 451 -4.33 23.74 12.53
CA PRO A 451 -3.97 23.26 13.86
C PRO A 451 -2.88 22.18 13.84
N GLY A 452 -2.99 21.19 12.95
CA GLY A 452 -1.98 20.13 12.82
C GLY A 452 -0.63 20.65 12.32
N ALA A 453 -0.64 21.53 11.30
CA ALA A 453 0.58 22.09 10.75
C ALA A 453 1.32 22.99 11.76
N LEU A 454 0.59 23.82 12.50
CA LEU A 454 1.17 24.68 13.52
C LEU A 454 1.70 23.88 14.72
N THR A 455 1.19 22.68 14.99
CA THR A 455 1.73 21.84 16.08
C THR A 455 3.21 21.53 15.82
N LEU A 456 3.60 21.40 14.54
CA LEU A 456 4.99 21.15 14.14
C LEU A 456 5.82 22.44 13.95
N LEU A 457 5.17 23.57 13.61
CA LEU A 457 5.85 24.80 13.18
C LEU A 457 5.88 25.90 14.24
N TRP A 458 4.98 25.86 15.23
CA TRP A 458 4.79 26.91 16.21
C TRP A 458 4.78 26.38 17.65
N ASN A 459 5.87 26.66 18.36
CA ASN A 459 6.08 26.21 19.74
C ASN A 459 5.16 26.83 20.81
N ARG A 460 4.35 27.84 20.47
CA ARG A 460 3.43 28.50 21.41
C ARG A 460 1.98 28.06 21.24
N GLN A 461 1.69 27.14 20.33
CA GLN A 461 0.33 26.63 20.20
C GLN A 461 -0.06 25.85 21.45
N SER A 462 -1.17 26.23 22.09
CA SER A 462 -1.65 25.52 23.27
C SER A 462 -2.45 24.27 22.89
N LYS A 463 -2.49 23.27 23.78
CA LYS A 463 -3.32 22.06 23.64
C LYS A 463 -4.80 22.41 23.44
N TRP A 464 -5.28 23.47 24.09
CA TRP A 464 -6.65 23.95 23.92
C TRP A 464 -6.88 24.49 22.52
N ALA A 465 -5.91 25.22 21.96
CA ALA A 465 -6.00 25.70 20.59
C ALA A 465 -6.01 24.54 19.58
N VAL A 466 -5.18 23.52 19.77
CA VAL A 466 -5.18 22.31 18.90
C VAL A 466 -6.52 21.59 18.97
N CYS A 467 -7.08 21.39 20.17
CA CYS A 467 -8.29 20.58 20.36
C CYS A 467 -9.59 21.32 19.99
N LEU A 468 -9.70 22.63 20.26
CA LEU A 468 -10.93 23.39 20.07
C LEU A 468 -11.05 24.05 18.68
N SER A 469 -9.93 24.37 18.03
CA SER A 469 -9.97 25.04 16.73
C SER A 469 -10.63 24.19 15.62
N PRO A 470 -10.37 22.88 15.49
CA PRO A 470 -11.03 22.05 14.48
C PRO A 470 -12.57 22.01 14.59
N PRO A 471 -13.20 21.70 15.75
CA PRO A 471 -14.66 21.67 15.85
C PRO A 471 -15.28 23.06 15.70
N LEU A 472 -14.64 24.12 16.21
CA LEU A 472 -15.12 25.49 16.00
C LEU A 472 -15.07 25.87 14.52
N GLY A 473 -13.97 25.54 13.84
CA GLY A 473 -13.83 25.80 12.40
C GLY A 473 -14.83 25.01 11.56
N PHE A 474 -15.14 23.77 11.94
CA PHE A 474 -16.18 22.95 11.30
C PHE A 474 -17.58 23.57 11.47
N ILE A 475 -17.92 24.04 12.66
CA ILE A 475 -19.21 24.73 12.89
C ILE A 475 -19.29 25.99 12.02
N CYS A 476 -18.20 26.77 11.95
CA CYS A 476 -18.14 27.96 11.10
C CYS A 476 -18.24 27.63 9.61
N SER A 477 -17.57 26.58 9.13
CA SER A 477 -17.58 26.21 7.71
C SER A 477 -18.95 25.74 7.25
N VAL A 478 -19.59 24.85 8.02
CA VAL A 478 -20.96 24.36 7.74
C VAL A 478 -21.95 25.52 7.82
N SER A 479 -21.84 26.39 8.82
CA SER A 479 -22.71 27.56 8.95
C SER A 479 -22.56 28.50 7.75
N ALA A 480 -21.31 28.84 7.37
CA ALA A 480 -21.04 29.73 6.24
C ALA A 480 -21.52 29.14 4.91
N TRP A 481 -21.33 27.84 4.71
CA TRP A 481 -21.82 27.12 3.53
C TRP A 481 -23.35 27.17 3.40
N LEU A 482 -24.07 26.85 4.48
CA LEU A 482 -25.54 26.83 4.48
C LEU A 482 -26.14 28.24 4.43
N VAL A 483 -25.53 29.21 5.12
CA VAL A 483 -25.95 30.62 5.08
C VAL A 483 -25.74 31.19 3.68
N MET A 484 -24.58 30.95 3.05
CA MET A 484 -24.33 31.40 1.68
C MET A 484 -25.33 30.79 0.70
N THR A 485 -25.63 29.50 0.86
CA THR A 485 -26.65 28.81 0.06
C THR A 485 -28.02 29.49 0.21
N LYS A 486 -28.42 29.79 1.46
CA LYS A 486 -29.70 30.44 1.75
C LYS A 486 -29.76 31.86 1.17
N ILE A 487 -28.67 32.62 1.23
CA ILE A 487 -28.58 33.97 0.65
C ILE A 487 -28.71 33.93 -0.87
N GLN A 488 -28.05 32.96 -1.52
CA GLN A 488 -28.01 32.88 -2.98
C GLN A 488 -29.32 32.36 -3.58
N PHE A 489 -29.94 31.35 -2.97
CA PHE A 489 -31.06 30.62 -3.59
C PHE A 489 -32.37 30.70 -2.82
N ASN A 490 -32.41 31.29 -1.62
CA ASN A 490 -33.57 31.30 -0.71
C ASN A 490 -34.12 29.92 -0.30
N SER A 491 -33.50 28.81 -0.71
CA SER A 491 -33.83 27.44 -0.33
C SER A 491 -32.55 26.66 0.01
N ILE A 492 -32.70 25.55 0.76
CA ILE A 492 -31.61 24.63 1.09
C ILE A 492 -32.05 23.26 0.59
N SER A 493 -31.35 22.76 -0.42
CA SER A 493 -31.54 21.47 -1.09
C SER A 493 -30.18 20.98 -1.59
N ILE A 494 -30.08 19.70 -1.95
CA ILE A 494 -28.83 19.12 -2.49
C ILE A 494 -28.30 19.90 -3.70
N GLU A 495 -29.21 20.34 -4.58
CA GLU A 495 -28.87 21.13 -5.76
C GLU A 495 -28.30 22.51 -5.38
N THR A 496 -28.95 23.22 -4.45
CA THR A 496 -28.54 24.57 -4.04
C THR A 496 -27.28 24.56 -3.18
N THR A 497 -27.11 23.58 -2.30
CA THR A 497 -25.90 23.42 -1.49
C THR A 497 -24.70 22.99 -2.34
N GLY A 498 -24.97 22.31 -3.46
CA GLY A 498 -23.99 21.88 -4.46
C GLY A 498 -23.45 22.99 -5.37
N SER A 499 -23.97 24.22 -5.24
CA SER A 499 -23.45 25.40 -5.95
C SER A 499 -21.96 25.61 -5.70
N ASP A 500 -21.20 25.85 -6.76
CA ASP A 500 -19.76 26.16 -6.71
C ASP A 500 -19.43 27.27 -5.71
N VAL A 501 -20.26 28.33 -5.68
CA VAL A 501 -20.04 29.48 -4.80
C VAL A 501 -20.32 29.13 -3.34
N SER A 502 -21.39 28.38 -3.08
CA SER A 502 -21.71 27.90 -1.74
C SER A 502 -20.59 27.00 -1.20
N MET A 503 -20.16 26.03 -2.01
CA MET A 503 -19.06 25.12 -1.68
C MET A 503 -17.75 25.87 -1.45
N LEU A 504 -17.44 26.86 -2.28
CA LEU A 504 -16.25 27.70 -2.14
C LEU A 504 -16.21 28.40 -0.78
N VAL A 505 -17.31 29.07 -0.39
CA VAL A 505 -17.38 29.79 0.89
C VAL A 505 -17.17 28.83 2.07
N GLY A 506 -17.84 27.68 2.06
CA GLY A 506 -17.66 26.65 3.09
C GLY A 506 -16.21 26.20 3.22
N ASN A 507 -15.57 25.87 2.10
CA ASN A 507 -14.18 25.41 2.07
C ASN A 507 -13.22 26.50 2.57
N VAL A 508 -13.34 27.74 2.07
CA VAL A 508 -12.48 28.86 2.49
C VAL A 508 -12.60 29.11 3.99
N VAL A 509 -13.82 29.11 4.53
CA VAL A 509 -14.04 29.28 5.97
C VAL A 509 -13.47 28.10 6.77
N ALA A 510 -13.58 26.87 6.26
CA ALA A 510 -12.98 25.70 6.91
C ALA A 510 -11.47 25.86 7.10
N LEU A 511 -10.73 26.22 6.05
CA LEU A 511 -9.27 26.35 6.12
C LEU A 511 -8.82 27.59 6.93
N LEU A 512 -9.51 28.72 6.80
CA LEU A 512 -9.05 30.00 7.34
C LEU A 512 -9.55 30.31 8.75
N SER A 513 -10.70 29.79 9.18
CA SER A 513 -11.21 30.07 10.54
C SER A 513 -10.25 29.68 11.66
N PRO A 514 -9.47 28.58 11.60
CA PRO A 514 -8.48 28.27 12.63
C PRO A 514 -7.35 29.30 12.74
N VAL A 515 -7.04 30.05 11.67
CA VAL A 515 -6.03 31.13 11.71
C VAL A 515 -6.42 32.20 12.73
N VAL A 516 -7.71 32.37 13.01
CA VAL A 516 -8.23 33.29 14.03
C VAL A 516 -8.30 32.61 15.39
N PHE A 517 -8.85 31.40 15.47
CA PHE A 517 -9.05 30.70 16.76
C PHE A 517 -7.73 30.32 17.43
N ILE A 518 -6.73 29.88 16.67
CA ILE A 518 -5.48 29.36 17.22
C ILE A 518 -4.72 30.43 18.01
N PRO A 519 -4.43 31.65 17.47
CA PRO A 519 -3.80 32.70 18.25
C PRO A 519 -4.64 33.13 19.46
N ILE A 520 -5.95 33.33 19.29
CA ILE A 520 -6.84 33.78 20.37
C ILE A 520 -6.80 32.80 21.55
N ILE A 521 -7.01 31.51 21.29
CA ILE A 521 -7.02 30.48 22.33
C ILE A 521 -5.63 30.28 22.93
N SER A 522 -4.57 30.33 22.12
CA SER A 522 -3.20 30.17 22.61
C SER A 522 -2.75 31.33 23.50
N PHE A 523 -3.25 32.56 23.28
CA PHE A 523 -2.95 33.70 24.15
C PHE A 523 -3.84 33.78 25.39
N ILE A 524 -5.10 33.34 25.31
CA ILE A 524 -6.03 33.34 26.45
C ILE A 524 -5.72 32.17 27.41
N ALA A 525 -5.41 31.00 26.86
CA ALA A 525 -5.11 29.78 27.60
C ALA A 525 -3.76 29.19 27.13
N PRO A 526 -2.63 29.85 27.45
CA PRO A 526 -1.31 29.34 27.10
C PRO A 526 -0.95 28.12 27.95
N ASP A 527 -0.22 27.18 27.36
CA ASP A 527 0.38 26.10 28.14
C ASP A 527 1.62 26.62 28.91
N PRO A 528 1.87 26.15 30.15
CA PRO A 528 3.01 26.60 30.95
C PRO A 528 4.37 26.30 30.30
N THR A 529 4.44 25.21 29.55
CA THR A 529 5.66 24.75 28.87
C THR A 529 5.31 24.32 27.44
N PRO A 530 6.09 24.73 26.43
CA PRO A 530 5.97 24.22 25.07
C PRO A 530 6.08 22.69 25.03
N TYR A 531 5.29 22.05 24.17
CA TYR A 531 5.40 20.61 23.93
C TYR A 531 6.72 20.27 23.22
N ASP A 532 7.50 19.35 23.78
CA ASP A 532 8.88 19.06 23.35
C ASP A 532 9.02 17.79 22.49
N PHE A 533 7.90 17.15 22.15
CA PHE A 533 7.81 15.90 21.36
C PHE A 533 8.64 14.73 21.90
N VAL A 534 9.21 14.83 23.11
CA VAL A 534 10.06 13.78 23.69
C VAL A 534 9.25 12.51 23.91
N SER A 535 8.01 12.65 24.39
CA SER A 535 7.11 11.51 24.60
C SER A 535 6.79 10.76 23.31
N MET A 536 6.70 11.44 22.16
CA MET A 536 6.48 10.78 20.86
C MET A 536 7.69 9.99 20.39
N ARG A 537 8.92 10.44 20.71
CA ARG A 537 10.15 9.69 20.41
C ARG A 537 10.31 8.44 21.27
N ALA A 538 9.61 8.37 22.39
CA ALA A 538 9.67 7.26 23.34
C ALA A 538 8.61 6.17 23.07
N ILE A 539 7.77 6.29 22.03
CA ILE A 539 6.76 5.29 21.69
C ILE A 539 7.45 4.07 21.09
N GLU A 540 7.43 2.95 21.81
CA GLU A 540 7.99 1.67 21.36
C GLU A 540 7.03 0.91 20.43
N LEU A 541 7.61 0.18 19.47
CA LEU A 541 6.90 -0.80 18.66
C LEU A 541 6.43 -1.95 19.57
N VAL A 542 5.13 -2.23 19.55
CA VAL A 542 4.55 -3.33 20.31
C VAL A 542 4.82 -4.63 19.55
N ASP A 543 5.92 -5.31 19.87
CA ASP A 543 6.19 -6.65 19.37
C ASP A 543 6.17 -7.67 20.53
N ASP A 544 5.44 -8.77 20.34
CA ASP A 544 5.22 -9.83 21.35
C ASP A 544 6.36 -10.89 21.33
N SER A 545 7.44 -10.67 20.57
CA SER A 545 8.56 -11.60 20.41
C SER A 545 9.63 -11.45 21.52
N PRO A 546 10.18 -12.55 22.09
CA PRO A 546 11.25 -12.44 23.08
C PRO A 546 12.59 -12.08 22.40
N GLN A 547 13.03 -10.84 22.63
CA GLN A 547 14.38 -10.26 22.40
C GLN A 547 14.91 -10.14 20.96
N ASN A 548 14.90 -8.91 20.44
CA ASN A 548 16.09 -8.15 20.00
C ASN A 548 15.62 -6.79 19.49
N THR A 549 15.36 -5.86 20.40
CA THR A 549 15.29 -4.46 20.02
C THR A 549 16.68 -4.03 19.59
N HIS A 550 16.93 -4.00 18.27
CA HIS A 550 17.95 -3.11 17.72
C HIS A 550 17.47 -1.69 18.06
N HIS A 551 17.73 -1.24 19.29
CA HIS A 551 17.70 0.18 19.58
C HIS A 551 18.82 0.77 18.72
N PRO A 552 18.51 1.69 17.78
CA PRO A 552 19.57 2.42 17.11
C PRO A 552 20.45 3.01 18.21
N SER A 553 21.76 2.77 18.11
CA SER A 553 22.70 3.34 19.07
C SER A 553 22.50 4.86 19.12
N LEU A 554 22.75 5.51 20.27
CA LEU A 554 22.61 6.97 20.39
C LEU A 554 23.30 7.70 19.21
N GLY A 555 24.46 7.20 18.76
CA GLY A 555 25.20 7.72 17.62
C GLY A 555 24.58 7.45 16.23
N GLU A 556 23.72 6.46 16.05
CA GLU A 556 22.93 6.26 14.82
C GLU A 556 21.71 7.20 14.79
N THR A 557 21.04 7.37 15.93
CA THR A 557 19.93 8.33 16.07
C THR A 557 20.42 9.76 15.86
N GLU A 558 21.55 10.14 16.46
CA GLU A 558 22.16 11.45 16.26
C GLU A 558 22.60 11.68 14.81
N ARG A 559 23.20 10.68 14.15
CA ARG A 559 23.57 10.76 12.72
C ARG A 559 22.34 10.90 11.83
N GLY A 560 21.26 10.17 12.09
CA GLY A 560 20.00 10.30 11.37
C GLY A 560 19.38 11.69 11.53
N ILE A 561 19.34 12.22 12.75
CA ILE A 561 18.83 13.57 13.04
C ILE A 561 19.69 14.65 12.37
N ALA A 562 21.02 14.54 12.42
CA ALA A 562 21.93 15.48 11.77
C ALA A 562 21.75 15.47 10.24
N PHE A 563 21.60 14.29 9.63
CA PHE A 563 21.32 14.15 8.20
C PHE A 563 19.98 14.81 7.82
N LEU A 564 18.90 14.50 8.55
CA LEU A 564 17.57 15.07 8.32
C LEU A 564 17.58 16.59 8.47
N THR A 565 18.24 17.10 9.51
CA THR A 565 18.35 18.55 9.75
C THR A 565 19.12 19.24 8.61
N GLY A 566 20.17 18.61 8.09
CA GLY A 566 20.91 19.08 6.93
C GLY A 566 20.07 19.09 5.64
N LYS A 567 19.18 18.12 5.46
CA LYS A 567 18.30 18.00 4.27
C LYS A 567 17.01 18.80 4.37
N LEU A 568 16.60 19.22 5.56
CA LEU A 568 15.37 19.99 5.80
C LEU A 568 15.33 21.32 5.03
N LYS A 569 16.47 22.02 4.94
CA LYS A 569 16.58 23.25 4.15
C LYS A 569 16.27 22.99 2.67
N PHE A 570 16.82 21.91 2.12
CA PHE A 570 16.61 21.51 0.73
C PHE A 570 15.15 21.11 0.48
N ALA A 571 14.54 20.34 1.38
CA ALA A 571 13.13 19.96 1.33
C ALA A 571 12.21 21.20 1.27
N ARG A 572 12.46 22.20 2.14
CA ARG A 572 11.70 23.45 2.18
C ARG A 572 11.84 24.24 0.88
N ILE A 573 13.06 24.33 0.33
CA ILE A 573 13.29 25.04 -0.94
C ILE A 573 12.51 24.36 -2.06
N ILE A 574 12.59 23.03 -2.19
CA ILE A 574 11.83 22.29 -3.21
C ILE A 574 10.33 22.54 -3.05
N ALA A 575 9.79 22.43 -1.83
CA ALA A 575 8.37 22.65 -1.59
C ALA A 575 7.95 24.07 -2.01
N VAL A 576 8.67 25.10 -1.58
CA VAL A 576 8.37 26.51 -1.94
C VAL A 576 8.47 26.73 -3.45
N VAL A 577 9.50 26.20 -4.11
CA VAL A 577 9.68 26.35 -5.56
C VAL A 577 8.57 25.63 -6.32
N LEU A 578 8.27 24.37 -5.99
CA LEU A 578 7.21 23.60 -6.65
C LEU A 578 5.83 24.25 -6.45
N THR A 579 5.49 24.66 -5.22
CA THR A 579 4.24 25.37 -4.96
C THR A 579 4.18 26.68 -5.73
N SER A 580 5.25 27.49 -5.71
CA SER A 580 5.29 28.76 -6.45
C SER A 580 5.14 28.54 -7.96
N CYS A 581 5.82 27.55 -8.53
CA CYS A 581 5.74 27.24 -9.95
C CYS A 581 4.35 26.72 -10.37
N LEU A 582 3.84 25.70 -9.67
CA LEU A 582 2.63 24.98 -10.10
C LEU A 582 1.32 25.63 -9.65
N VAL A 583 1.31 26.36 -8.53
CA VAL A 583 0.09 26.99 -7.99
C VAL A 583 -0.01 28.46 -8.40
N VAL A 584 1.12 29.17 -8.51
CA VAL A 584 1.13 30.62 -8.74
C VAL A 584 1.61 30.97 -10.15
N ILE A 585 2.88 30.71 -10.46
CA ILE A 585 3.56 31.21 -11.67
C ILE A 585 2.97 30.61 -12.95
N TRP A 586 2.54 29.36 -12.95
CA TRP A 586 1.95 28.75 -14.14
C TRP A 586 0.47 29.14 -14.33
N PRO A 587 -0.45 28.96 -13.37
CA PRO A 587 -1.86 29.20 -13.60
C PRO A 587 -2.23 30.69 -13.66
N PHE A 588 -1.65 31.54 -12.79
CA PHE A 588 -2.11 32.93 -12.63
C PHE A 588 -1.83 33.80 -13.86
N PRO A 589 -0.64 33.77 -14.48
CA PRO A 589 -0.41 34.52 -15.71
C PRO A 589 -1.30 34.03 -16.86
N MET A 590 -1.50 32.73 -17.00
CA MET A 590 -2.38 32.18 -18.04
C MET A 590 -3.84 32.60 -17.84
N TYR A 591 -4.32 32.63 -16.59
CA TYR A 591 -5.64 33.15 -16.23
C TYR A 591 -5.74 34.67 -16.46
N GLY A 592 -4.75 35.44 -16.00
CA GLY A 592 -4.76 36.91 -16.01
C GLY A 592 -4.58 37.53 -17.39
N THR A 593 -3.86 36.86 -18.29
CA THR A 593 -3.67 37.31 -19.68
C THR A 593 -4.80 36.92 -20.62
N ALA A 594 -5.82 36.19 -20.14
CA ALA A 594 -6.90 35.66 -20.97
C ALA A 594 -6.39 34.82 -22.15
N TYR A 595 -5.28 34.10 -21.98
CA TYR A 595 -4.61 33.42 -23.08
C TYR A 595 -5.45 32.24 -23.59
N VAL A 596 -5.81 32.28 -24.87
CA VAL A 596 -6.40 31.17 -25.61
C VAL A 596 -5.28 30.43 -26.34
N PHE A 597 -5.24 29.11 -26.20
CA PHE A 597 -4.12 28.31 -26.68
C PHE A 597 -4.06 28.35 -28.21
N SER A 598 -2.87 28.59 -28.74
CA SER A 598 -2.61 28.32 -30.16
C SER A 598 -2.49 26.82 -30.43
N LYS A 599 -2.67 26.41 -31.68
CA LYS A 599 -2.50 25.01 -32.11
C LYS A 599 -1.14 24.43 -31.70
N SER A 600 -0.07 25.21 -31.89
CA SER A 600 1.29 24.82 -31.50
C SER A 600 1.42 24.70 -29.99
N PHE A 601 0.83 25.63 -29.23
CA PHE A 601 0.85 25.58 -27.77
C PHE A 601 0.10 24.37 -27.23
N PHE A 602 -1.10 24.07 -27.75
CA PHE A 602 -1.86 22.88 -27.36
C PHE A 602 -1.12 21.58 -27.70
N THR A 603 -0.45 21.53 -28.85
CA THR A 603 0.39 20.38 -29.23
C THR A 603 1.55 20.20 -28.23
N GLY A 604 2.19 21.29 -27.81
CA GLY A 604 3.21 21.27 -26.77
C GLY A 604 2.66 20.84 -25.40
N TRP A 605 1.49 21.34 -25.00
CA TRP A 605 0.79 21.00 -23.76
C TRP A 605 0.57 19.49 -23.62
N VAL A 606 0.00 18.88 -24.67
CA VAL A 606 -0.25 17.43 -24.72
C VAL A 606 1.07 16.66 -24.71
N SER A 607 2.06 17.12 -25.48
CA SER A 607 3.37 16.47 -25.60
C SER A 607 4.11 16.45 -24.25
N ILE A 608 4.07 17.56 -23.50
CA ILE A 608 4.59 17.64 -22.13
C ILE A 608 3.86 16.65 -21.22
N GLY A 609 2.54 16.56 -21.32
CA GLY A 609 1.76 15.58 -20.55
C GLY A 609 2.17 14.13 -20.81
N ILE A 610 2.39 13.75 -22.06
CA ILE A 610 2.83 12.40 -22.44
C ILE A 610 4.26 12.14 -21.91
N ILE A 611 5.18 13.08 -22.09
CA ILE A 611 6.57 12.96 -21.59
C ILE A 611 6.58 12.80 -20.07
N TRP A 612 5.78 13.62 -19.37
CA TRP A 612 5.67 13.54 -17.91
C TRP A 612 5.08 12.21 -17.48
N MET A 613 4.09 11.67 -18.20
CA MET A 613 3.54 10.35 -17.91
C MET A 613 4.57 9.23 -18.08
N PHE A 614 5.45 9.30 -19.09
CA PHE A 614 6.58 8.37 -19.18
C PHE A 614 7.56 8.52 -18.01
N PHE A 615 7.84 9.74 -17.59
CA PHE A 615 8.63 9.97 -16.37
C PHE A 615 7.96 9.33 -15.15
N SER A 616 6.64 9.50 -14.98
CA SER A 616 5.88 8.87 -13.90
C SER A 616 5.91 7.35 -13.98
N PHE A 617 5.80 6.78 -15.18
CA PHE A 617 5.92 5.34 -15.41
C PHE A 617 7.31 4.83 -15.02
N CYS A 618 8.37 5.54 -15.39
CA CYS A 618 9.73 5.17 -15.01
C CYS A 618 9.95 5.26 -13.49
N ILE A 619 9.47 6.31 -12.82
CA ILE A 619 9.69 6.52 -11.39
C ILE A 619 8.81 5.63 -10.51
N VAL A 620 7.55 5.43 -10.87
CA VAL A 620 6.60 4.67 -10.04
C VAL A 620 6.54 3.20 -10.46
N GLY A 621 6.69 2.91 -11.75
CA GLY A 621 6.63 1.56 -12.30
C GLY A 621 7.98 0.85 -12.36
N VAL A 622 9.02 1.50 -12.89
CA VAL A 622 10.31 0.84 -13.20
C VAL A 622 11.33 0.98 -12.08
N TYR A 623 11.49 2.18 -11.51
CA TYR A 623 12.53 2.50 -10.55
C TYR A 623 12.47 1.62 -9.28
N PRO A 624 11.30 1.32 -8.67
CA PRO A 624 11.24 0.40 -7.53
C PRO A 624 11.71 -1.01 -7.88
N ILE A 625 11.52 -1.46 -9.13
CA ILE A 625 11.99 -2.77 -9.60
C ILE A 625 13.53 -2.78 -9.66
N VAL A 626 14.13 -1.70 -10.16
CA VAL A 626 15.59 -1.57 -10.32
C VAL A 626 16.31 -1.37 -8.97
N GLU A 627 15.77 -0.53 -8.07
CA GLU A 627 16.35 -0.32 -6.72
C GLU A 627 16.43 -1.64 -5.93
N ASN A 628 15.40 -2.48 -6.07
CA ASN A 628 15.33 -3.79 -5.44
C ASN A 628 16.32 -4.82 -6.02
N GLN A 629 16.81 -4.62 -7.25
CA GLN A 629 17.80 -5.49 -7.91
C GLN A 629 19.25 -5.13 -7.55
N CYS A 630 19.57 -3.84 -7.39
CA CYS A 630 20.93 -3.40 -7.03
C CYS A 630 21.25 -3.53 -5.52
N GLY A 631 20.24 -3.73 -4.67
CA GLY A 631 20.38 -3.92 -3.23
C GLY A 631 20.92 -5.29 -2.82
N SER A 632 22.19 -5.59 -3.15
CA SER A 632 22.92 -6.67 -2.49
C SER A 632 23.22 -6.26 -1.04
N GLY A 633 22.53 -6.88 -0.06
CA GLY A 633 23.02 -6.98 1.32
C GLY A 633 22.50 -5.99 2.38
N VAL A 634 21.48 -5.19 2.12
CA VAL A 634 20.79 -4.43 3.20
C VAL A 634 19.29 -4.65 3.10
N THR A 635 18.78 -5.49 3.99
CA THR A 635 17.37 -5.67 4.32
C THR A 635 16.77 -4.33 4.75
N LEU A 636 16.20 -3.60 3.80
CA LEU A 636 15.28 -2.52 4.09
C LEU A 636 13.86 -3.08 3.98
N ASN A 637 13.32 -3.48 5.14
CA ASN A 637 11.88 -3.58 5.31
C ASN A 637 11.27 -2.24 4.85
N ARG A 638 10.41 -2.27 3.83
CA ARG A 638 9.57 -1.12 3.46
C ARG A 638 8.12 -1.60 3.36
N GLY A 639 7.28 -1.05 4.23
CA GLY A 639 5.82 -1.02 4.12
C GLY A 639 5.33 0.28 3.49
#